data_AF-G0JTX3-F1
#
_entry.id   AF-G0JTX3-F1
#
_cell.length_a   1.000
_cell.length_b   1.000
_cell.length_c   1.000
_cell.angle_alpha   90.00
_cell.angle_beta   90.00
_cell.angle_gamma   90.00
#
_symmetry.space_group_name_H-M   'P 1'
#
loop_
_entity.id
_entity.type
_entity.pdbx_description
1 polymer ?
#
loop_
_entity_poly.entity_id
_entity_poly.type
_entity_poly.pdbx_seq_one_letter_code
_entity_poly.pdbx_strand_id
1 'polypeptide(L)'
;MLSIHAKKGSTAEHVAQVADYPDEQPEQRPEQQSRPANGTGAIEDYYSQSNGGTPSIWVGAGAEAIGLAGQAVERETMTRLLQGLHPDDGRALVDKAGPQRRYGYDLTFSAPKSVSIVWAVADRDLREAIATAHDAAVAQALRHIETHLPVARRGHAGEERELAHLITGVYRHASSREQDPQIHSHALLMNLAQRLDGTWGAIESWEIYRHKMALGALYRTVLAQRLQEMGFGIERDGDSFRILGVSEDAEREFSRRRQQIETLLLERGRSNAEAAALATLDTRRRKEVIDRAILAADWRERAAHYGLSAKTVQALRQGLLAASYDRAAVLRDLTAHDSTFEERHIWHRVAVAAQACGMGYDEIRAEVAQLRRDTEIVPLQAFGPARFTTREMQSIEQQMVTDAQALAAVDWHLVDGATVRRAIEEADREAEQKGFSLSEEQRRAIWHITHRIGALQMIQGHAGAGKTTMLDAARRAWEAAGFRVHGAAIAKKAAHGLFHGANIDSQSLAALLLSLKPGEDPVTGEPIPPTRTLNARDVIVIDEAGMVGSRMMQELLAQVRASGAKLVLVGDIAQLQAIDAGGAFRALQKTGPDAVAYLKENLRQRGEKAEDMKKVVALTRQGDAAKALEILDRHGLIEIADGWPEAAAMAVGRWVNLYDAEQPQEALLLAATNAATETLNALARHALKSRGLLDDRPAVTITVRDRQGKSLGQREIALGERLVFRANRNHAGILNNEAGTVTALSEGFHGPEITIRKDDGSEITIIPGQSVPEGRTERQISPGAGYAQIEYAYAGTTHRNQGTTADHVVVFADGSMESREKAYVDLSRMRHTTAVVFARPDIENDLAELGMEPEVQGFDAIKKIIGAMSRSQQKNTSLDYTVTGKPEPETGTTESTPASLPHRGRVAS
;
A
#
# COMPACT_ATOMS: atom_id res chain seq x y z
N MET A 1 14.97 -9.23 0.68
CA MET A 1 13.49 -9.36 0.68
C MET A 1 13.12 -10.74 1.22
N LEU A 2 12.00 -10.86 1.95
CA LEU A 2 11.45 -12.14 2.44
C LEU A 2 10.08 -12.41 1.82
N SER A 3 9.89 -13.57 1.19
CA SER A 3 8.57 -14.11 0.87
C SER A 3 8.24 -15.32 1.76
N ILE A 4 6.95 -15.63 1.90
CA ILE A 4 6.47 -16.77 2.68
C ILE A 4 5.38 -17.44 1.84
N HIS A 5 5.52 -18.74 1.59
CA HIS A 5 4.57 -19.55 0.84
C HIS A 5 4.24 -20.81 1.62
N ALA A 6 2.96 -21.11 1.85
CA ALA A 6 2.57 -22.43 2.33
C ALA A 6 2.86 -23.47 1.24
N LYS A 7 3.50 -24.59 1.57
CA LYS A 7 3.65 -25.72 0.64
C LYS A 7 2.48 -26.66 0.83
N LYS A 8 1.55 -26.62 -0.11
CA LYS A 8 0.54 -27.65 -0.34
C LYS A 8 0.94 -28.41 -1.61
N GLY A 9 0.86 -29.73 -1.56
CA GLY A 9 1.10 -30.63 -2.68
C GLY A 9 0.26 -31.88 -2.49
N SER A 10 0.15 -32.71 -3.52
CA SER A 10 -0.64 -33.95 -3.45
C SER A 10 -0.03 -34.99 -2.49
N THR A 11 1.29 -35.00 -2.28
CA THR A 11 1.99 -35.89 -1.34
C THR A 11 3.20 -35.20 -0.69
N ALA A 12 3.67 -35.73 0.46
CA ALA A 12 4.90 -35.29 1.10
C ALA A 12 6.15 -35.47 0.21
N GLU A 13 6.15 -36.54 -0.60
CA GLU A 13 7.23 -36.89 -1.52
C GLU A 13 7.47 -35.79 -2.57
N HIS A 14 6.41 -35.17 -3.12
CA HIS A 14 6.54 -34.04 -4.05
C HIS A 14 7.18 -32.81 -3.39
N VAL A 15 6.98 -32.59 -2.09
CA VAL A 15 7.64 -31.50 -1.36
C VAL A 15 9.08 -31.89 -1.00
N ALA A 16 9.34 -33.17 -0.74
CA ALA A 16 10.65 -33.72 -0.41
C ALA A 16 11.57 -33.93 -1.62
N GLN A 17 11.07 -33.99 -2.87
CA GLN A 17 11.90 -34.04 -4.08
C GLN A 17 12.86 -32.84 -4.25
N VAL A 18 12.77 -31.81 -3.41
CA VAL A 18 13.79 -30.73 -3.34
C VAL A 18 15.07 -31.19 -2.61
N ALA A 19 15.01 -32.28 -1.85
CA ALA A 19 16.07 -32.82 -0.99
C ALA A 19 16.82 -34.02 -1.59
N ASP A 20 16.33 -34.61 -2.69
CA ASP A 20 17.09 -35.54 -3.54
C ASP A 20 17.41 -34.86 -4.86
N TYR A 21 18.53 -35.25 -5.48
CA TYR A 21 18.63 -35.33 -6.94
C TYR A 21 19.34 -36.61 -7.51
N PRO A 22 19.66 -37.70 -6.75
CA PRO A 22 20.84 -38.58 -6.92
C PRO A 22 21.33 -39.05 -8.31
N ASP A 23 22.61 -39.45 -8.31
CA ASP A 23 23.26 -40.20 -9.40
C ASP A 23 22.42 -41.40 -9.88
N GLU A 24 22.19 -41.53 -11.19
CA GLU A 24 22.11 -42.83 -11.86
C GLU A 24 22.51 -42.77 -13.34
N GLN A 25 22.97 -43.90 -13.88
CA GLN A 25 23.72 -43.98 -15.16
C GLN A 25 22.82 -44.22 -16.39
N PRO A 26 23.29 -43.89 -17.62
CA PRO A 26 22.46 -43.97 -18.81
C PRO A 26 22.34 -45.41 -19.36
N GLU A 27 21.25 -46.11 -19.04
CA GLU A 27 20.81 -47.25 -19.85
C GLU A 27 19.93 -46.82 -21.04
N GLN A 28 20.28 -47.32 -22.22
CA GLN A 28 19.59 -47.05 -23.48
C GLN A 28 18.24 -47.78 -23.54
N ARG A 29 17.18 -47.11 -24.04
CA ARG A 29 16.01 -47.76 -24.69
C ARG A 29 15.19 -46.75 -25.55
N PRO A 30 14.34 -47.23 -26.48
CA PRO A 30 14.16 -46.57 -27.77
C PRO A 30 12.83 -45.81 -27.96
N GLU A 31 12.73 -45.15 -29.10
CA GLU A 31 11.62 -44.33 -29.58
C GLU A 31 10.24 -45.03 -29.53
N GLN A 32 9.22 -44.33 -29.00
CA GLN A 32 7.85 -44.36 -29.55
C GLN A 32 6.99 -43.17 -29.07
N GLN A 33 6.01 -42.79 -29.89
CA GLN A 33 5.24 -41.54 -29.79
C GLN A 33 3.88 -41.73 -29.10
N SER A 34 3.40 -40.77 -28.30
CA SER A 34 2.08 -40.11 -28.51
C SER A 34 1.61 -39.16 -27.39
N ARG A 35 1.26 -37.91 -27.79
CA ARG A 35 0.30 -36.92 -27.22
C ARG A 35 0.36 -36.48 -25.72
N PRO A 36 0.20 -35.16 -25.43
CA PRO A 36 0.17 -34.64 -24.07
C PRO A 36 -1.24 -34.70 -23.43
N ALA A 37 -1.28 -34.90 -22.11
CA ALA A 37 -2.46 -34.72 -21.26
C ALA A 37 -2.14 -33.76 -20.10
N ASN A 38 -3.17 -33.16 -19.52
CA ASN A 38 -3.05 -31.99 -18.66
C ASN A 38 -2.41 -32.25 -17.28
N GLY A 39 -1.67 -31.24 -16.80
CA GLY A 39 -1.86 -30.74 -15.43
C GLY A 39 -1.43 -31.62 -14.25
N THR A 40 -0.20 -32.13 -14.22
CA THR A 40 0.42 -32.67 -12.99
C THR A 40 1.82 -32.09 -12.78
N GLY A 41 2.13 -31.68 -11.54
CA GLY A 41 3.39 -31.04 -11.20
C GLY A 41 4.46 -32.02 -10.70
N ALA A 42 5.53 -32.18 -11.49
CA ALA A 42 6.85 -32.71 -11.12
C ALA A 42 7.89 -31.95 -11.98
N ILE A 43 9.10 -31.51 -11.58
CA ILE A 43 10.11 -31.96 -10.62
C ILE A 43 11.00 -33.09 -11.19
N GLU A 44 12.23 -32.72 -11.61
CA GLU A 44 13.18 -33.55 -12.40
C GLU A 44 14.67 -33.19 -12.06
N ASP A 45 15.41 -34.18 -11.52
CA ASP A 45 16.79 -34.71 -11.72
C ASP A 45 18.05 -33.85 -12.02
N TYR A 46 19.20 -34.19 -11.38
CA TYR A 46 20.54 -33.54 -11.49
C TYR A 46 21.74 -34.37 -10.92
N TYR A 47 22.48 -35.18 -11.68
CA TYR A 47 23.90 -35.57 -11.41
C TYR A 47 24.59 -35.93 -12.76
N SER A 48 25.91 -36.01 -12.95
CA SER A 48 27.08 -36.23 -12.08
C SER A 48 28.34 -35.51 -12.66
N GLN A 49 29.52 -35.38 -12.05
CA GLN A 49 29.99 -35.63 -10.69
C GLN A 49 31.25 -34.75 -10.42
N SER A 50 31.10 -33.65 -9.67
CA SER A 50 32.21 -32.94 -9.00
C SER A 50 31.67 -31.90 -8.01
N ASN A 51 31.20 -32.37 -6.84
CA ASN A 51 30.75 -31.59 -5.68
C ASN A 51 29.67 -30.50 -5.96
N GLY A 52 28.84 -30.69 -6.98
CA GLY A 52 27.98 -29.65 -7.58
C GLY A 52 26.61 -29.37 -6.93
N GLY A 53 26.32 -29.90 -5.74
CA GLY A 53 25.00 -29.77 -5.09
C GLY A 53 24.55 -28.32 -4.87
N THR A 54 23.25 -28.15 -4.62
CA THR A 54 22.73 -26.95 -3.94
C THR A 54 23.10 -27.07 -2.46
N PRO A 55 23.86 -26.14 -1.86
CA PRO A 55 24.19 -26.22 -0.44
C PRO A 55 22.91 -26.23 0.40
N SER A 56 22.67 -27.36 1.07
CA SER A 56 21.49 -27.60 1.91
C SER A 56 21.92 -28.00 3.32
N ILE A 57 21.32 -27.39 4.34
CA ILE A 57 21.56 -27.75 5.75
C ILE A 57 20.28 -27.71 6.59
N TRP A 58 20.21 -28.56 7.60
CA TRP A 58 19.21 -28.45 8.66
C TRP A 58 19.57 -27.35 9.67
N VAL A 59 18.59 -26.50 10.00
CA VAL A 59 18.72 -25.36 10.90
C VAL A 59 17.54 -25.28 11.87
N GLY A 60 17.82 -24.83 13.09
CA GLY A 60 16.85 -24.61 14.16
C GLY A 60 17.10 -25.54 15.35
N ALA A 61 16.74 -25.09 16.55
CA ALA A 61 16.91 -25.86 17.79
C ALA A 61 16.07 -27.16 17.78
N GLY A 62 15.00 -27.21 16.99
CA GLY A 62 14.18 -28.42 16.84
C GLY A 62 14.90 -29.47 16.01
N ALA A 63 15.76 -29.05 15.08
CA ALA A 63 16.66 -29.94 14.33
C ALA A 63 17.82 -30.41 15.20
N GLU A 64 18.33 -29.56 16.10
CA GLU A 64 19.37 -29.92 17.09
C GLU A 64 18.87 -30.97 18.08
N ALA A 65 17.63 -30.83 18.57
CA ALA A 65 17.00 -31.77 19.50
C ALA A 65 16.77 -33.19 18.93
N ILE A 66 16.84 -33.36 17.60
CA ILE A 66 16.81 -34.66 16.90
C ILE A 66 18.11 -34.95 16.14
N GLY A 67 19.21 -34.29 16.52
CA GLY A 67 20.57 -34.57 16.00
C GLY A 67 20.87 -34.11 14.57
N LEU A 68 19.91 -33.51 13.86
CA LEU A 68 20.05 -33.13 12.45
C LEU A 68 20.78 -31.82 12.20
N ALA A 69 20.87 -30.90 13.18
CA ALA A 69 21.40 -29.56 12.96
C ALA A 69 22.80 -29.55 12.30
N GLY A 70 22.94 -28.77 11.22
CA GLY A 70 24.18 -28.66 10.44
C GLY A 70 24.43 -29.81 9.45
N GLN A 71 23.68 -30.91 9.52
CA GLN A 71 23.75 -31.99 8.53
C GLN A 71 23.12 -31.56 7.19
N ALA A 72 23.52 -32.23 6.11
CA ALA A 72 22.90 -32.07 4.80
C ALA A 72 21.42 -32.50 4.81
N VAL A 73 20.62 -31.91 3.92
CA VAL A 73 19.18 -32.21 3.86
C VAL A 73 18.93 -33.34 2.86
N GLU A 74 18.75 -34.56 3.39
CA GLU A 74 18.43 -35.78 2.64
C GLU A 74 16.90 -35.95 2.45
N ARG A 75 16.46 -36.53 1.31
CA ARG A 75 15.01 -36.71 1.03
C ARG A 75 14.30 -37.62 2.00
N GLU A 76 14.90 -38.73 2.41
CA GLU A 76 14.20 -39.67 3.29
C GLU A 76 13.86 -38.98 4.63
N THR A 77 14.88 -38.39 5.26
CA THR A 77 14.79 -37.53 6.45
C THR A 77 13.76 -36.41 6.26
N MET A 78 13.82 -35.66 5.15
CA MET A 78 12.86 -34.62 4.79
C MET A 78 11.42 -35.17 4.68
N THR A 79 11.22 -36.29 3.99
CA THR A 79 9.91 -36.91 3.75
C THR A 79 9.27 -37.34 5.08
N ARG A 80 10.04 -38.03 5.94
CA ARG A 80 9.60 -38.44 7.28
C ARG A 80 9.15 -37.23 8.10
N LEU A 81 9.94 -36.15 8.13
CA LEU A 81 9.62 -34.93 8.87
C LEU A 81 8.38 -34.17 8.33
N LEU A 82 8.22 -34.06 7.02
CA LEU A 82 7.05 -33.45 6.38
C LEU A 82 5.76 -34.23 6.71
N GLN A 83 5.86 -35.57 6.79
CA GLN A 83 4.79 -36.46 7.26
C GLN A 83 4.57 -36.39 8.78
N GLY A 84 5.44 -35.74 9.56
CA GLY A 84 5.33 -35.65 11.02
C GLY A 84 5.85 -36.90 11.75
N LEU A 85 6.77 -37.63 11.13
CA LEU A 85 7.48 -38.79 11.68
C LEU A 85 8.91 -38.39 12.10
N HIS A 86 9.43 -39.05 13.12
CA HIS A 86 10.82 -38.90 13.55
C HIS A 86 11.77 -39.53 12.51
N PRO A 87 12.94 -38.92 12.23
CA PRO A 87 13.81 -39.38 11.14
C PRO A 87 14.39 -40.78 11.38
N ASP A 88 14.80 -41.13 12.60
CA ASP A 88 15.50 -42.40 12.85
C ASP A 88 14.57 -43.61 12.98
N ASP A 89 13.60 -43.54 13.91
CA ASP A 89 12.74 -44.65 14.34
C ASP A 89 11.35 -44.66 13.69
N GLY A 90 11.02 -43.64 12.88
CA GLY A 90 9.74 -43.50 12.20
C GLY A 90 8.53 -43.26 13.12
N ARG A 91 8.72 -43.01 14.43
CA ARG A 91 7.58 -42.79 15.34
C ARG A 91 6.84 -41.50 15.02
N ALA A 92 5.52 -41.51 15.21
CA ALA A 92 4.70 -40.31 15.04
C ALA A 92 5.08 -39.25 16.10
N LEU A 93 5.41 -38.04 15.63
CA LEU A 93 5.64 -36.88 16.49
C LEU A 93 4.36 -36.05 16.71
N VAL A 94 3.27 -36.35 16.00
CA VAL A 94 1.99 -35.62 16.08
C VAL A 94 0.81 -36.53 15.77
N ASP A 95 -0.36 -36.24 16.37
CA ASP A 95 -1.59 -37.05 16.28
C ASP A 95 -2.11 -37.31 14.85
N LYS A 96 -1.70 -36.46 13.89
CA LYS A 96 -2.07 -36.55 12.47
C LYS A 96 -0.82 -36.68 11.59
N ALA A 97 0.08 -37.56 11.97
CA ALA A 97 1.20 -37.96 11.12
C ALA A 97 0.71 -38.78 9.91
N GLY A 98 1.43 -38.71 8.79
CA GLY A 98 1.14 -39.45 7.56
C GLY A 98 1.11 -38.58 6.29
N PRO A 99 0.81 -39.20 5.13
CA PRO A 99 1.02 -38.58 3.81
C PRO A 99 0.05 -37.46 3.44
N GLN A 100 -1.09 -37.29 4.13
CA GLN A 100 -2.07 -36.21 3.84
C GLN A 100 -1.90 -34.96 4.74
N ARG A 101 -0.75 -34.83 5.40
CA ARG A 101 -0.47 -33.72 6.32
C ARG A 101 -0.19 -32.42 5.56
N ARG A 102 -0.50 -31.25 6.14
CA ARG A 102 0.04 -29.98 5.63
C ARG A 102 1.54 -29.94 5.95
N TYR A 103 2.39 -29.95 4.92
CA TYR A 103 3.80 -30.30 5.09
C TYR A 103 4.69 -29.19 5.69
N GLY A 104 4.59 -27.94 5.20
CA GLY A 104 5.48 -26.87 5.65
C GLY A 104 5.24 -25.49 5.04
N TYR A 105 6.13 -24.56 5.37
CA TYR A 105 6.14 -23.16 4.91
C TYR A 105 7.54 -22.81 4.35
N ASP A 106 7.61 -22.28 3.14
CA ASP A 106 8.86 -21.86 2.49
C ASP A 106 9.06 -20.36 2.72
N LEU A 107 10.07 -20.04 3.53
CA LEU A 107 10.53 -18.68 3.80
C LEU A 107 11.72 -18.37 2.88
N THR A 108 11.47 -17.65 1.79
CA THR A 108 12.53 -17.36 0.81
C THR A 108 13.23 -16.03 1.14
N PHE A 109 14.45 -16.11 1.66
CA PHE A 109 15.30 -14.97 1.97
C PHE A 109 16.18 -14.61 0.77
N SER A 110 15.90 -13.48 0.11
CA SER A 110 16.67 -13.00 -1.05
C SER A 110 17.52 -11.79 -0.68
N ALA A 111 18.81 -11.81 -1.03
CA ALA A 111 19.70 -10.66 -0.87
C ALA A 111 19.31 -9.50 -1.80
N PRO A 112 19.72 -8.24 -1.51
CA PRO A 112 19.61 -7.15 -2.47
C PRO A 112 20.34 -7.44 -3.80
N LYS A 113 19.96 -6.73 -4.86
CA LYS A 113 20.49 -6.98 -6.20
C LYS A 113 21.98 -6.63 -6.30
N SER A 114 22.42 -5.47 -5.80
CA SER A 114 23.85 -5.13 -5.63
C SER A 114 24.66 -6.22 -4.96
N VAL A 115 24.19 -6.79 -3.84
CA VAL A 115 24.88 -7.90 -3.15
C VAL A 115 25.02 -9.13 -4.05
N SER A 116 23.98 -9.47 -4.82
CA SER A 116 24.00 -10.60 -5.76
C SER A 116 24.97 -10.36 -6.93
N ILE A 117 25.07 -9.13 -7.44
CA ILE A 117 26.02 -8.76 -8.50
C ILE A 117 27.46 -8.80 -7.98
N VAL A 118 27.72 -8.21 -6.80
CA VAL A 118 29.03 -8.24 -6.14
C VAL A 118 29.48 -9.67 -5.87
N TRP A 119 28.59 -10.52 -5.35
CA TRP A 119 28.83 -11.95 -5.15
C TRP A 119 29.16 -12.71 -6.44
N ALA A 120 28.44 -12.43 -7.54
CA ALA A 120 28.70 -13.05 -8.83
C ALA A 120 30.09 -12.68 -9.38
N VAL A 121 30.46 -11.40 -9.30
CA VAL A 121 31.67 -10.82 -9.91
C VAL A 121 32.94 -11.03 -9.07
N ALA A 122 32.80 -11.15 -7.74
CA ALA A 122 33.91 -11.34 -6.80
C ALA A 122 34.84 -12.52 -7.15
N ASP A 123 36.08 -12.47 -6.64
CA ASP A 123 36.95 -13.65 -6.61
C ASP A 123 36.38 -14.75 -5.69
N ARG A 124 37.07 -15.90 -5.64
CA ARG A 124 36.59 -17.08 -4.91
C ARG A 124 36.35 -16.79 -3.43
N ASP A 125 37.35 -16.22 -2.78
CA ASP A 125 37.38 -16.08 -1.32
C ASP A 125 36.35 -15.04 -0.86
N LEU A 126 36.23 -13.91 -1.57
CA LEU A 126 35.21 -12.91 -1.29
C LEU A 126 33.80 -13.40 -1.63
N ARG A 127 33.62 -14.20 -2.69
CA ARG A 127 32.33 -14.85 -3.01
C ARG A 127 31.89 -15.79 -1.89
N GLU A 128 32.81 -16.60 -1.36
CA GLU A 128 32.56 -17.55 -0.28
C GLU A 128 32.29 -16.84 1.06
N ALA A 129 33.00 -15.74 1.35
CA ALA A 129 32.72 -14.88 2.50
C ALA A 129 31.32 -14.26 2.44
N ILE A 130 30.91 -13.68 1.31
CA ILE A 130 29.56 -13.12 1.12
C ILE A 130 28.49 -14.20 1.23
N ALA A 131 28.75 -15.41 0.70
CA ALA A 131 27.82 -16.53 0.81
C ALA A 131 27.62 -16.99 2.26
N THR A 132 28.72 -17.07 3.03
CA THR A 132 28.70 -17.35 4.48
C THR A 132 27.95 -16.27 5.27
N ALA A 133 28.13 -14.99 4.93
CA ALA A 133 27.41 -13.89 5.55
C ALA A 133 25.90 -13.95 5.30
N HIS A 134 25.49 -14.33 4.08
CA HIS A 134 24.09 -14.59 3.74
C HIS A 134 23.50 -15.74 4.56
N ASP A 135 24.18 -16.88 4.68
CA ASP A 135 23.71 -18.02 5.48
C ASP A 135 23.56 -17.64 6.96
N ALA A 136 24.55 -16.94 7.52
CA ALA A 136 24.52 -16.48 8.91
C ALA A 136 23.35 -15.51 9.18
N ALA A 137 23.02 -14.65 8.21
CA ALA A 137 21.86 -13.76 8.29
C ALA A 137 20.52 -14.51 8.21
N VAL A 138 20.41 -15.56 7.37
CA VAL A 138 19.23 -16.43 7.32
C VAL A 138 19.05 -17.17 8.63
N ALA A 139 20.11 -17.80 9.15
CA ALA A 139 20.08 -18.51 10.42
C ALA A 139 19.72 -17.58 11.60
N GLN A 140 20.18 -16.32 11.58
CA GLN A 140 19.81 -15.34 12.60
C GLN A 140 18.32 -14.95 12.54
N ALA A 141 17.75 -14.79 11.35
CA ALA A 141 16.32 -14.52 11.20
C ALA A 141 15.45 -15.72 11.64
N LEU A 142 15.90 -16.96 11.39
CA LEU A 142 15.21 -18.16 11.89
C LEU A 142 15.28 -18.26 13.42
N ARG A 143 16.45 -18.04 14.04
CA ARG A 143 16.59 -17.98 15.51
C ARG A 143 15.70 -16.93 16.16
N HIS A 144 15.47 -15.79 15.50
CA HIS A 144 14.54 -14.77 16.00
C HIS A 144 13.09 -15.31 16.11
N ILE A 145 12.65 -16.13 15.14
CA ILE A 145 11.32 -16.78 15.19
C ILE A 145 11.22 -17.67 16.43
N GLU A 146 12.18 -18.58 16.63
CA GLU A 146 12.21 -19.54 17.75
C GLU A 146 12.18 -18.86 19.14
N THR A 147 12.81 -17.68 19.24
CA THR A 147 13.03 -16.99 20.53
C THR A 147 12.00 -15.90 20.85
N HIS A 148 11.25 -15.39 19.87
CA HIS A 148 10.33 -14.26 20.06
C HIS A 148 8.90 -14.51 19.59
N LEU A 149 8.64 -15.50 18.73
CA LEU A 149 7.32 -15.71 18.13
C LEU A 149 6.66 -16.99 18.68
N PRO A 150 5.43 -16.93 19.23
CA PRO A 150 4.73 -18.11 19.72
C PRO A 150 4.18 -18.91 18.52
N VAL A 151 4.95 -19.92 18.11
CA VAL A 151 4.75 -20.67 16.85
C VAL A 151 4.18 -22.08 17.04
N ALA A 152 4.10 -22.63 18.25
CA ALA A 152 3.40 -23.90 18.49
C ALA A 152 1.97 -23.67 19.01
N ARG A 153 1.05 -24.57 18.65
CA ARG A 153 -0.35 -24.58 19.12
C ARG A 153 -0.57 -25.60 20.25
N ARG A 154 -1.42 -25.28 21.22
CA ARG A 154 -1.84 -26.16 22.34
C ARG A 154 -3.35 -25.98 22.63
N GLY A 155 -3.96 -26.93 23.34
CA GLY A 155 -5.38 -26.91 23.71
C GLY A 155 -6.36 -27.37 22.61
N HIS A 156 -7.65 -27.47 22.96
CA HIS A 156 -8.71 -27.75 21.98
C HIS A 156 -8.79 -26.60 20.96
N ALA A 157 -9.03 -26.92 19.69
CA ALA A 157 -8.92 -25.99 18.55
C ALA A 157 -7.57 -25.25 18.36
N GLY A 158 -6.57 -25.44 19.24
CA GLY A 158 -5.28 -24.74 19.18
C GLY A 158 -5.33 -23.30 19.71
N GLU A 159 -6.16 -23.03 20.72
CA GLU A 159 -6.36 -21.69 21.30
C GLU A 159 -5.09 -21.13 22.00
N GLU A 160 -4.28 -21.99 22.60
CA GLU A 160 -3.03 -21.60 23.26
C GLU A 160 -1.87 -21.57 22.25
N ARG A 161 -0.96 -20.59 22.41
CA ARG A 161 0.22 -20.40 21.56
C ARG A 161 1.46 -20.22 22.41
N GLU A 162 2.51 -20.97 22.11
CA GLU A 162 3.76 -21.01 22.89
C GLU A 162 5.00 -20.96 21.99
N LEU A 163 6.14 -20.55 22.57
CA LEU A 163 7.44 -20.64 21.91
C LEU A 163 7.78 -22.11 21.66
N ALA A 164 8.45 -22.38 20.54
CA ALA A 164 8.86 -23.73 20.18
C ALA A 164 10.09 -23.71 19.27
N HIS A 165 10.86 -24.79 19.37
CA HIS A 165 12.04 -25.08 18.59
C HIS A 165 11.64 -25.63 17.22
N LEU A 166 12.24 -25.11 16.16
CA LEU A 166 11.83 -25.34 14.78
C LEU A 166 12.78 -26.30 14.06
N ILE A 167 12.25 -27.01 13.07
CA ILE A 167 13.03 -27.79 12.11
C ILE A 167 12.90 -27.13 10.74
N THR A 168 14.01 -26.67 10.18
CA THR A 168 14.05 -25.95 8.90
C THR A 168 15.11 -26.53 7.98
N GLY A 169 14.73 -27.00 6.80
CA GLY A 169 15.68 -27.34 5.73
C GLY A 169 16.00 -26.07 4.93
N VAL A 170 17.26 -25.63 4.93
CA VAL A 170 17.69 -24.38 4.28
C VAL A 170 18.52 -24.69 3.04
N TYR A 171 18.09 -24.21 1.88
CA TYR A 171 18.72 -24.45 0.57
C TYR A 171 19.19 -23.13 -0.05
N ARG A 172 20.50 -22.95 -0.28
CA ARG A 172 21.05 -21.73 -0.89
C ARG A 172 21.15 -21.83 -2.41
N HIS A 173 20.43 -20.96 -3.10
CA HIS A 173 20.43 -20.80 -4.54
C HIS A 173 21.26 -19.58 -4.99
N ALA A 174 21.78 -19.65 -6.21
CA ALA A 174 22.71 -18.67 -6.81
C ALA A 174 22.10 -17.80 -7.92
N SER A 175 21.08 -18.28 -8.62
CA SER A 175 20.56 -17.66 -9.83
C SER A 175 19.04 -17.63 -9.85
N SER A 176 18.48 -16.56 -10.42
CA SER A 176 17.05 -16.39 -10.64
C SER A 176 16.50 -17.38 -11.68
N ARG A 177 15.23 -17.27 -12.05
CA ARG A 177 14.63 -18.04 -13.15
C ARG A 177 15.21 -17.65 -14.50
N GLU A 178 15.36 -16.35 -14.76
CA GLU A 178 16.01 -15.77 -15.95
C GLU A 178 17.54 -15.85 -15.87
N GLN A 179 18.06 -16.78 -15.08
CA GLN A 179 19.49 -17.05 -14.87
C GLN A 179 20.35 -15.87 -14.39
N ASP A 180 19.80 -14.67 -14.19
CA ASP A 180 20.47 -13.53 -13.54
C ASP A 180 20.99 -13.88 -12.12
N PRO A 181 22.08 -13.27 -11.66
CA PRO A 181 22.64 -13.52 -10.33
C PRO A 181 21.66 -13.09 -9.23
N GLN A 182 21.36 -14.01 -8.33
CA GLN A 182 20.42 -13.83 -7.23
C GLN A 182 20.78 -14.79 -6.11
N ILE A 183 21.60 -14.37 -5.14
CA ILE A 183 21.84 -15.17 -3.95
C ILE A 183 20.59 -15.12 -3.05
N HIS A 184 20.02 -16.29 -2.78
CA HIS A 184 18.82 -16.44 -1.95
C HIS A 184 18.81 -17.82 -1.27
N SER A 185 18.11 -17.94 -0.14
CA SER A 185 17.85 -19.23 0.48
C SER A 185 16.37 -19.51 0.63
N HIS A 186 15.96 -20.72 0.24
CA HIS A 186 14.66 -21.29 0.62
C HIS A 186 14.81 -21.95 1.99
N ALA A 187 14.21 -21.35 3.02
CA ALA A 187 14.13 -21.95 4.34
C ALA A 187 12.77 -22.67 4.46
N LEU A 188 12.74 -23.96 4.13
CA LEU A 188 11.57 -24.80 4.25
C LEU A 188 11.38 -25.20 5.72
N LEU A 189 10.51 -24.44 6.39
CA LEU A 189 10.07 -24.71 7.75
C LEU A 189 9.10 -25.90 7.74
N MET A 190 9.47 -26.99 8.41
CA MET A 190 8.56 -28.12 8.62
C MET A 190 7.34 -27.61 9.38
N ASN A 191 6.13 -28.10 9.10
CA ASN A 191 4.96 -27.82 9.95
C ASN A 191 5.02 -28.64 11.25
N LEU A 192 6.16 -28.67 11.91
CA LEU A 192 6.50 -29.51 13.05
C LEU A 192 7.47 -28.71 13.92
N ALA A 193 7.13 -28.56 15.20
CA ALA A 193 7.94 -27.86 16.18
C ALA A 193 7.92 -28.60 17.52
N GLN A 194 9.06 -28.56 18.23
CA GLN A 194 9.16 -29.08 19.59
C GLN A 194 8.87 -27.96 20.57
N ARG A 195 7.88 -28.14 21.43
CA ARG A 195 7.54 -27.23 22.51
C ARG A 195 8.62 -27.30 23.61
N LEU A 196 8.64 -26.29 24.47
CA LEU A 196 9.60 -26.22 25.58
C LEU A 196 9.44 -27.34 26.63
N ASP A 197 8.30 -28.03 26.68
CA ASP A 197 8.08 -29.23 27.50
C ASP A 197 8.58 -30.53 26.84
N GLY A 198 9.25 -30.43 25.68
CA GLY A 198 9.77 -31.56 24.91
C GLY A 198 8.72 -32.27 24.04
N THR A 199 7.43 -31.96 24.20
CA THR A 199 6.36 -32.51 23.33
C THR A 199 6.34 -31.80 21.97
N TRP A 200 5.70 -32.43 20.99
CA TRP A 200 5.72 -31.98 19.59
C TRP A 200 4.35 -31.49 19.12
N GLY A 201 4.34 -30.56 18.17
CA GLY A 201 3.12 -29.92 17.68
C GLY A 201 3.22 -29.38 16.25
N ALA A 202 2.08 -28.96 15.72
CA ALA A 202 2.00 -28.24 14.45
C ALA A 202 2.19 -26.72 14.63
N ILE A 203 2.62 -26.04 13.55
CA ILE A 203 3.00 -24.63 13.61
C ILE A 203 1.82 -23.69 13.34
N GLU A 204 1.70 -22.66 14.19
CA GLU A 204 0.95 -21.44 13.91
C GLU A 204 1.79 -20.47 13.06
N SER A 205 1.47 -20.41 11.77
CA SER A 205 2.17 -19.52 10.83
C SER A 205 1.73 -18.06 10.90
N TRP A 206 0.57 -17.74 11.49
CA TRP A 206 -0.01 -16.39 11.46
C TRP A 206 0.93 -15.33 12.03
N GLU A 207 1.61 -15.60 13.15
CA GLU A 207 2.57 -14.64 13.71
C GLU A 207 3.82 -14.47 12.83
N ILE A 208 4.28 -15.53 12.15
CA ILE A 208 5.38 -15.44 11.17
C ILE A 208 4.97 -14.54 9.98
N TYR A 209 3.75 -14.71 9.46
CA TYR A 209 3.20 -13.83 8.41
C TYR A 209 3.11 -12.37 8.85
N ARG A 210 2.66 -12.10 10.09
CA ARG A 210 2.60 -10.73 10.64
C ARG A 210 3.99 -10.11 10.82
N HIS A 211 4.99 -10.90 11.19
CA HIS A 211 6.36 -10.43 11.38
C HIS A 211 7.22 -10.45 10.11
N LYS A 212 6.68 -10.87 8.95
CA LYS A 212 7.38 -10.97 7.66
C LYS A 212 8.25 -9.75 7.30
N MET A 213 7.76 -8.53 7.53
CA MET A 213 8.54 -7.30 7.24
C MET A 213 9.72 -7.13 8.21
N ALA A 214 9.48 -7.33 9.51
CA ALA A 214 10.52 -7.29 10.55
C ALA A 214 11.59 -8.37 10.35
N LEU A 215 11.18 -9.63 10.15
CA LEU A 215 12.07 -10.76 9.84
C LEU A 215 12.93 -10.50 8.59
N GLY A 216 12.29 -9.97 7.54
CA GLY A 216 12.98 -9.60 6.31
C GLY A 216 14.00 -8.48 6.49
N ALA A 217 13.72 -7.50 7.37
CA ALA A 217 14.65 -6.41 7.69
C ALA A 217 15.79 -6.87 8.60
N LEU A 218 15.51 -7.71 9.61
CA LEU A 218 16.53 -8.32 10.47
C LEU A 218 17.56 -9.12 9.65
N TYR A 219 17.11 -9.97 8.73
CA TYR A 219 17.98 -10.65 7.76
C TYR A 219 18.86 -9.66 6.99
N ARG A 220 18.27 -8.58 6.44
CA ARG A 220 19.03 -7.58 5.67
C ARG A 220 20.05 -6.85 6.53
N THR A 221 19.71 -6.53 7.78
CA THR A 221 20.59 -5.78 8.69
C THR A 221 21.81 -6.62 9.10
N VAL A 222 21.60 -7.89 9.43
CA VAL A 222 22.70 -8.82 9.73
C VAL A 222 23.58 -9.07 8.50
N LEU A 223 23.00 -9.14 7.30
CA LEU A 223 23.77 -9.21 6.06
C LEU A 223 24.56 -7.92 5.80
N ALA A 224 23.95 -6.74 6.01
CA ALA A 224 24.60 -5.45 5.81
C ALA A 224 25.77 -5.23 6.78
N GLN A 225 25.59 -5.53 8.08
CA GLN A 225 26.65 -5.52 9.09
C GLN A 225 27.86 -6.33 8.60
N ARG A 226 27.65 -7.58 8.17
CA ARG A 226 28.73 -8.45 7.70
C ARG A 226 29.40 -7.97 6.41
N LEU A 227 28.67 -7.28 5.54
CA LEU A 227 29.25 -6.63 4.36
C LEU A 227 30.08 -5.38 4.76
N GLN A 228 29.64 -4.63 5.77
CA GLN A 228 30.41 -3.51 6.35
C GLN A 228 31.68 -4.01 7.06
N GLU A 229 31.62 -5.13 7.79
CA GLU A 229 32.79 -5.84 8.35
C GLU A 229 33.79 -6.26 7.25
N MET A 230 33.30 -6.62 6.05
CA MET A 230 34.14 -6.89 4.87
C MET A 230 34.69 -5.62 4.20
N GLY A 231 34.26 -4.42 4.62
CA GLY A 231 34.71 -3.12 4.12
C GLY A 231 33.82 -2.45 3.07
N PHE A 232 32.66 -3.03 2.73
CA PHE A 232 31.75 -2.42 1.76
C PHE A 232 31.00 -1.21 2.34
N GLY A 233 30.96 -0.12 1.58
CA GLY A 233 30.06 1.00 1.85
C GLY A 233 28.61 0.60 1.54
N ILE A 234 27.68 0.92 2.44
CA ILE A 234 26.25 0.60 2.34
C ILE A 234 25.42 1.88 2.43
N GLU A 235 24.42 2.01 1.55
CA GLU A 235 23.39 3.06 1.65
C GLU A 235 21.98 2.46 1.80
N ARG A 236 21.06 3.19 2.42
CA ARG A 236 19.66 2.80 2.56
C ARG A 236 18.91 2.98 1.25
N ASP A 237 18.11 1.98 0.88
CA ASP A 237 17.25 1.98 -0.30
C ASP A 237 15.82 1.58 0.13
N GLY A 238 15.06 2.58 0.58
CA GLY A 238 13.74 2.38 1.22
C GLY A 238 13.83 1.56 2.50
N ASP A 239 13.10 0.44 2.54
CA ASP A 239 13.19 -0.57 3.61
C ASP A 239 14.38 -1.53 3.40
N SER A 240 15.13 -1.43 2.30
CA SER A 240 16.31 -2.25 1.95
C SER A 240 17.61 -1.42 2.04
N PHE A 241 18.71 -2.01 1.58
CA PHE A 241 19.99 -1.35 1.38
C PHE A 241 20.59 -1.76 0.02
N ARG A 242 21.59 -1.01 -0.45
CA ARG A 242 22.46 -1.39 -1.57
C ARG A 242 23.94 -1.15 -1.25
N ILE A 243 24.82 -1.82 -2.01
CA ILE A 243 26.28 -1.61 -1.93
C ILE A 243 26.66 -0.40 -2.79
N LEU A 244 27.39 0.54 -2.21
CA LEU A 244 27.89 1.73 -2.90
C LEU A 244 28.87 1.36 -4.02
N GLY A 245 28.74 2.02 -5.17
CA GLY A 245 29.55 1.77 -6.36
C GLY A 245 29.02 0.65 -7.29
N VAL A 246 27.88 0.03 -6.97
CA VAL A 246 27.06 -0.68 -7.97
C VAL A 246 26.06 0.32 -8.57
N SER A 247 26.03 0.45 -9.89
CA SER A 247 25.12 1.39 -10.57
C SER A 247 23.69 0.82 -10.70
N GLU A 248 22.68 1.71 -10.68
CA GLU A 248 21.28 1.32 -10.94
C GLU A 248 21.09 0.71 -12.34
N ASP A 249 21.96 1.05 -13.30
CA ASP A 249 21.98 0.44 -14.63
C ASP A 249 22.42 -1.03 -14.58
N ALA A 250 23.44 -1.36 -13.79
CA ALA A 250 23.86 -2.74 -13.55
C ALA A 250 22.78 -3.52 -12.77
N GLU A 251 22.15 -2.90 -11.76
CA GLU A 251 21.03 -3.52 -11.05
C GLU A 251 19.84 -3.81 -11.97
N ARG A 252 19.53 -2.88 -12.90
CA ARG A 252 18.49 -3.07 -13.91
C ARG A 252 18.83 -4.23 -14.85
N GLU A 253 20.04 -4.26 -15.41
CA GLU A 253 20.49 -5.32 -16.33
C GLU A 253 20.32 -6.74 -15.73
N PHE A 254 20.66 -6.92 -14.46
CA PHE A 254 20.54 -8.21 -13.76
C PHE A 254 19.20 -8.41 -13.03
N SER A 255 18.18 -7.64 -13.41
CA SER A 255 16.83 -7.74 -12.85
C SER A 255 15.78 -8.09 -13.91
N ARG A 256 16.16 -8.84 -14.96
CA ARG A 256 15.28 -9.21 -16.09
C ARG A 256 14.01 -9.91 -15.60
N ARG A 257 14.13 -10.81 -14.60
CA ARG A 257 12.95 -11.46 -14.01
C ARG A 257 12.01 -10.48 -13.33
N ARG A 258 12.55 -9.49 -12.63
CA ARG A 258 11.75 -8.47 -11.92
C ARG A 258 11.03 -7.58 -12.94
N GLN A 259 11.74 -7.15 -14.00
CA GLN A 259 11.15 -6.42 -15.11
C GLN A 259 10.04 -7.21 -15.78
N GLN A 260 10.24 -8.50 -16.12
CA GLN A 260 9.17 -9.36 -16.68
C GLN A 260 7.96 -9.48 -15.75
N ILE A 261 8.18 -9.62 -14.43
CA ILE A 261 7.08 -9.67 -13.46
C ILE A 261 6.37 -8.31 -13.43
N GLU A 262 7.11 -7.19 -13.46
CA GLU A 262 6.53 -5.84 -13.50
C GLU A 262 5.77 -5.59 -14.80
N THR A 263 6.30 -6.00 -15.95
CA THR A 263 5.60 -5.96 -17.25
C THR A 263 4.34 -6.82 -17.21
N LEU A 264 4.41 -8.07 -16.74
CA LEU A 264 3.23 -8.93 -16.63
C LEU A 264 2.21 -8.40 -15.60
N LEU A 265 2.68 -7.77 -14.53
CA LEU A 265 1.83 -7.10 -13.54
C LEU A 265 1.15 -5.88 -14.13
N LEU A 266 1.83 -5.11 -14.98
CA LEU A 266 1.25 -4.02 -15.76
C LEU A 266 0.24 -4.57 -16.79
N GLU A 267 0.61 -5.54 -17.63
CA GLU A 267 -0.27 -6.23 -18.60
C GLU A 267 -1.51 -6.86 -17.93
N ARG A 268 -1.37 -7.36 -16.71
CA ARG A 268 -2.46 -7.87 -15.86
C ARG A 268 -2.92 -6.86 -14.81
N GLY A 269 -2.62 -5.57 -14.98
CA GLY A 269 -2.96 -4.43 -14.13
C GLY A 269 -2.89 -4.57 -12.59
N ARG A 270 -2.24 -5.60 -12.06
CA ARG A 270 -2.11 -5.82 -10.62
C ARG A 270 -0.80 -5.19 -10.14
N SER A 271 -0.75 -4.64 -8.93
CA SER A 271 0.49 -4.01 -8.41
C SER A 271 0.89 -4.44 -7.00
N ASN A 272 0.15 -5.38 -6.38
CA ASN A 272 0.42 -5.80 -4.99
C ASN A 272 1.34 -7.03 -4.93
N ALA A 273 1.91 -7.29 -3.75
CA ALA A 273 2.89 -8.36 -3.56
C ALA A 273 2.32 -9.78 -3.70
N GLU A 274 1.02 -9.96 -3.48
CA GLU A 274 0.30 -11.22 -3.67
C GLU A 274 0.14 -11.52 -5.16
N ALA A 275 -0.27 -10.53 -5.95
CA ALA A 275 -0.28 -10.62 -7.40
C ALA A 275 1.12 -10.81 -7.99
N ALA A 276 2.17 -10.18 -7.44
CA ALA A 276 3.54 -10.41 -7.88
C ALA A 276 3.98 -11.86 -7.68
N ALA A 277 3.53 -12.50 -6.59
CA ALA A 277 3.72 -13.93 -6.36
C ALA A 277 2.92 -14.78 -7.37
N LEU A 278 1.63 -14.47 -7.60
CA LEU A 278 0.80 -15.19 -8.58
C LEU A 278 1.35 -15.07 -10.02
N ALA A 279 1.72 -13.86 -10.45
CA ALA A 279 2.44 -13.59 -11.70
C ALA A 279 3.74 -14.41 -11.81
N THR A 280 4.44 -14.62 -10.68
CA THR A 280 5.64 -15.45 -10.61
C THR A 280 5.35 -16.94 -10.76
N LEU A 281 4.17 -17.41 -10.35
CA LEU A 281 3.71 -18.79 -10.50
C LEU A 281 3.18 -19.08 -11.90
N ASP A 282 2.53 -18.12 -12.55
CA ASP A 282 1.85 -18.35 -13.82
C ASP A 282 2.80 -18.23 -15.04
N THR A 283 3.77 -17.32 -15.00
CA THR A 283 4.81 -17.21 -16.04
C THR A 283 5.95 -18.24 -15.91
N ARG A 284 5.65 -19.43 -15.38
CA ARG A 284 6.62 -20.51 -15.19
C ARG A 284 7.00 -21.19 -16.51
N ARG A 285 7.87 -20.56 -17.31
CA ARG A 285 8.72 -21.31 -18.23
C ARG A 285 9.64 -22.26 -17.43
N ARG A 286 9.95 -23.44 -17.98
CA ARG A 286 10.99 -24.32 -17.44
C ARG A 286 12.30 -23.52 -17.40
N LYS A 287 13.01 -23.55 -16.27
CA LYS A 287 14.34 -22.93 -16.16
C LYS A 287 15.31 -23.82 -16.93
N GLU A 288 15.90 -23.31 -18.00
CA GLU A 288 16.94 -24.04 -18.71
C GLU A 288 18.15 -24.26 -17.80
N VAL A 289 18.63 -25.49 -17.76
CA VAL A 289 19.77 -25.91 -16.94
C VAL A 289 21.06 -25.54 -17.67
N ILE A 290 21.61 -24.37 -17.33
CA ILE A 290 22.92 -23.91 -17.81
C ILE A 290 23.95 -24.11 -16.71
N ASP A 291 25.14 -24.57 -17.10
CA ASP A 291 26.29 -24.79 -16.24
C ASP A 291 26.63 -23.52 -15.41
N ARG A 292 26.91 -23.70 -14.11
CA ARG A 292 27.26 -22.60 -13.19
C ARG A 292 28.52 -21.83 -13.62
N ALA A 293 29.47 -22.49 -14.28
CA ALA A 293 30.68 -21.85 -14.81
C ALA A 293 30.36 -20.96 -16.02
N ILE A 294 29.44 -21.39 -16.90
CA ILE A 294 28.94 -20.59 -18.04
C ILE A 294 28.18 -19.37 -17.51
N LEU A 295 27.25 -19.56 -16.56
CA LEU A 295 26.54 -18.43 -15.93
C LEU A 295 27.49 -17.47 -15.21
N ALA A 296 28.50 -17.98 -14.49
CA ALA A 296 29.49 -17.13 -13.85
C ALA A 296 30.41 -16.41 -14.85
N ALA A 297 30.56 -16.89 -16.08
CA ALA A 297 31.23 -16.18 -17.17
C ALA A 297 30.33 -15.07 -17.73
N ASP A 298 29.08 -15.39 -18.12
CA ASP A 298 28.05 -14.43 -18.58
C ASP A 298 27.89 -13.25 -17.61
N TRP A 299 27.75 -13.53 -16.30
CA TRP A 299 27.58 -12.49 -15.31
C TRP A 299 28.79 -11.56 -15.20
N ARG A 300 30.02 -12.08 -15.35
CA ARG A 300 31.23 -11.24 -15.32
C ARG A 300 31.36 -10.41 -16.59
N GLU A 301 31.02 -10.97 -17.74
CA GLU A 301 31.04 -10.26 -19.02
C GLU A 301 29.99 -9.13 -19.04
N ARG A 302 28.73 -9.43 -18.68
CA ARG A 302 27.66 -8.44 -18.57
C ARG A 302 27.98 -7.37 -17.52
N ALA A 303 28.56 -7.74 -16.38
CA ALA A 303 28.94 -6.78 -15.34
C ALA A 303 30.11 -5.87 -15.76
N ALA A 304 31.05 -6.37 -16.57
CA ALA A 304 32.18 -5.59 -17.07
C ALA A 304 31.73 -4.39 -17.94
N HIS A 305 30.61 -4.51 -18.66
CA HIS A 305 30.00 -3.41 -19.41
C HIS A 305 29.58 -2.22 -18.52
N TYR A 306 29.38 -2.46 -17.22
CA TYR A 306 29.06 -1.45 -16.20
C TYR A 306 30.24 -1.14 -15.26
N GLY A 307 31.47 -1.50 -15.66
CA GLY A 307 32.70 -1.25 -14.90
C GLY A 307 32.96 -2.21 -13.73
N LEU A 308 32.16 -3.27 -13.59
CA LEU A 308 32.29 -4.23 -12.50
C LEU A 308 33.15 -5.44 -12.90
N SER A 309 34.19 -5.69 -12.12
CA SER A 309 35.17 -6.77 -12.27
C SER A 309 35.62 -7.21 -10.88
N ALA A 310 36.26 -8.38 -10.73
CA ALA A 310 36.77 -8.81 -9.42
C ALA A 310 37.72 -7.75 -8.79
N LYS A 311 38.54 -7.08 -9.60
CA LYS A 311 39.43 -5.99 -9.15
C LYS A 311 38.66 -4.75 -8.69
N THR A 312 37.64 -4.31 -9.43
CA THR A 312 36.84 -3.14 -9.04
C THR A 312 35.94 -3.45 -7.85
N VAL A 313 35.39 -4.67 -7.74
CA VAL A 313 34.69 -5.15 -6.53
C VAL A 313 35.59 -5.15 -5.29
N GLN A 314 36.85 -5.58 -5.40
CA GLN A 314 37.82 -5.44 -4.32
C GLN A 314 38.11 -3.97 -3.97
N ALA A 315 38.12 -3.07 -4.97
CA ALA A 315 38.28 -1.63 -4.75
C ALA A 315 37.05 -0.95 -4.12
N LEU A 316 35.84 -1.52 -4.23
CA LEU A 316 34.64 -1.02 -3.50
C LEU A 316 34.75 -1.18 -1.98
N ARG A 317 35.72 -1.96 -1.48
CA ARG A 317 35.92 -2.25 -0.06
C ARG A 317 36.78 -1.18 0.67
N GLN A 318 36.84 0.04 0.13
CA GLN A 318 37.79 1.09 0.55
C GLN A 318 37.22 2.12 1.54
N GLY A 319 36.02 1.93 2.10
CA GLY A 319 35.53 2.86 3.12
C GLY A 319 34.18 2.51 3.76
N LEU A 320 34.16 2.57 5.10
CA LEU A 320 32.94 2.62 5.90
C LEU A 320 32.33 4.02 5.83
N LEU A 321 31.26 4.19 5.05
CA LEU A 321 30.30 5.26 5.31
C LEU A 321 29.39 4.79 6.46
N ALA A 322 29.79 5.11 7.69
CA ALA A 322 28.97 4.86 8.87
C ALA A 322 27.88 5.94 8.97
N ALA A 323 26.67 5.61 8.55
CA ALA A 323 25.51 6.43 8.88
C ALA A 323 25.28 6.42 10.40
N SER A 324 24.86 7.54 10.97
CA SER A 324 24.44 7.56 12.37
C SER A 324 23.03 7.00 12.51
N TYR A 325 22.80 6.20 13.55
CA TYR A 325 21.47 5.72 13.90
C TYR A 325 20.65 6.86 14.56
N ASP A 326 19.64 7.36 13.85
CA ASP A 326 18.71 8.37 14.37
C ASP A 326 17.48 7.70 15.02
N ARG A 327 17.52 7.55 16.36
CA ARG A 327 16.38 7.09 17.15
C ARG A 327 15.14 7.98 16.99
N ALA A 328 15.32 9.30 16.82
CA ALA A 328 14.20 10.22 16.65
C ALA A 328 13.52 10.03 15.28
N ALA A 329 14.27 9.68 14.23
CA ALA A 329 13.67 9.23 12.96
C ALA A 329 12.86 7.95 13.15
N VAL A 330 13.38 6.96 13.88
CA VAL A 330 12.63 5.72 14.18
C VAL A 330 11.31 6.01 14.89
N LEU A 331 11.30 6.90 15.89
CA LEU A 331 10.07 7.30 16.60
C LEU A 331 9.07 8.03 15.69
N ARG A 332 9.55 8.90 14.79
CA ARG A 332 8.70 9.55 13.77
C ARG A 332 8.14 8.52 12.78
N ASP A 333 8.97 7.64 12.24
CA ASP A 333 8.60 6.60 11.26
C ASP A 333 7.64 5.53 11.82
N LEU A 334 7.62 5.33 13.13
CA LEU A 334 6.64 4.49 13.83
C LEU A 334 5.23 5.10 13.87
N THR A 335 5.12 6.43 13.79
CA THR A 335 3.84 7.16 13.84
C THR A 335 3.61 8.07 12.63
N ALA A 336 4.27 7.78 11.51
CA ALA A 336 4.11 8.52 10.25
C ALA A 336 2.74 8.24 9.61
N HIS A 337 2.35 6.95 9.53
CA HIS A 337 1.12 6.51 8.86
C HIS A 337 0.01 6.05 9.81
N ASP A 338 0.31 5.62 11.03
CA ASP A 338 -0.69 5.16 12.00
C ASP A 338 -0.38 5.74 13.38
N SER A 339 -1.39 6.20 14.13
CA SER A 339 -1.15 6.78 15.46
C SER A 339 -0.78 5.72 16.51
N THR A 340 -0.96 4.43 16.20
CA THR A 340 -0.63 3.33 17.10
C THR A 340 0.05 2.19 16.34
N PHE A 341 1.06 1.57 16.94
CA PHE A 341 1.81 0.46 16.38
C PHE A 341 1.93 -0.69 17.38
N GLU A 342 2.16 -1.89 16.87
CA GLU A 342 2.54 -3.08 17.65
C GLU A 342 4.07 -3.27 17.67
N GLU A 343 4.59 -4.08 18.59
CA GLU A 343 6.03 -4.34 18.78
C GLU A 343 6.77 -4.75 17.49
N ARG A 344 6.14 -5.52 16.60
CA ARG A 344 6.72 -5.90 15.29
C ARG A 344 7.18 -4.71 14.45
N HIS A 345 6.57 -3.54 14.59
CA HIS A 345 6.93 -2.35 13.84
C HIS A 345 8.15 -1.66 14.45
N ILE A 346 8.36 -1.79 15.77
CA ILE A 346 9.60 -1.36 16.44
C ILE A 346 10.76 -2.19 15.87
N TRP A 347 10.65 -3.52 15.90
CA TRP A 347 11.61 -4.42 15.26
C TRP A 347 11.86 -4.08 13.79
N HIS A 348 10.80 -3.80 13.01
CA HIS A 348 10.94 -3.44 11.60
C HIS A 348 11.69 -2.10 11.41
N ARG A 349 11.27 -1.02 12.09
CA ARG A 349 11.84 0.33 11.90
C ARG A 349 13.27 0.44 12.45
N VAL A 350 13.55 -0.16 13.60
CA VAL A 350 14.92 -0.21 14.15
C VAL A 350 15.84 -0.97 13.19
N ALA A 351 15.45 -2.16 12.72
CA ALA A 351 16.26 -2.92 11.77
C ALA A 351 16.50 -2.13 10.48
N VAL A 352 15.46 -1.55 9.86
CA VAL A 352 15.59 -0.75 8.63
C VAL A 352 16.54 0.44 8.80
N ALA A 353 16.47 1.17 9.92
CA ALA A 353 17.37 2.27 10.22
C ALA A 353 18.82 1.79 10.45
N ALA A 354 18.99 0.65 11.11
CA ALA A 354 20.28 0.03 11.40
C ALA A 354 21.06 -0.47 10.16
N GLN A 355 20.41 -0.74 9.02
CA GLN A 355 21.04 -1.35 7.82
C GLN A 355 22.27 -0.61 7.25
N ALA A 356 22.44 0.69 7.50
CA ALA A 356 23.63 1.44 7.07
C ALA A 356 24.54 1.87 8.25
N CYS A 357 24.20 1.50 9.48
CA CYS A 357 24.82 2.01 10.70
C CYS A 357 25.86 1.05 11.32
N GLY A 358 26.13 -0.11 10.70
CA GLY A 358 27.03 -1.13 11.25
C GLY A 358 26.49 -1.90 12.47
N MET A 359 25.23 -1.68 12.84
CA MET A 359 24.57 -2.36 13.97
C MET A 359 24.17 -3.80 13.62
N GLY A 360 24.39 -4.72 14.55
CA GLY A 360 24.01 -6.12 14.42
C GLY A 360 22.70 -6.47 15.12
N TYR A 361 22.43 -7.78 15.17
CA TYR A 361 21.21 -8.31 15.78
C TYR A 361 21.10 -7.98 17.28
N ASP A 362 22.22 -8.05 18.01
CA ASP A 362 22.22 -7.85 19.45
C ASP A 362 22.02 -6.37 19.82
N GLU A 363 22.59 -5.45 19.04
CA GLU A 363 22.33 -4.03 19.15
C GLU A 363 20.87 -3.69 18.81
N ILE A 364 20.31 -4.27 17.74
CA ILE A 364 18.87 -4.10 17.40
C ILE A 364 17.98 -4.62 18.53
N ARG A 365 18.27 -5.80 19.08
CA ARG A 365 17.52 -6.37 20.21
C ARG A 365 17.60 -5.49 21.45
N ALA A 366 18.79 -4.99 21.78
CA ALA A 366 19.00 -4.08 22.90
C ALA A 366 18.25 -2.74 22.69
N GLU A 367 18.30 -2.19 21.49
CA GLU A 367 17.59 -0.96 21.10
C GLU A 367 16.08 -1.13 21.17
N VAL A 368 15.52 -2.23 20.65
CA VAL A 368 14.07 -2.52 20.76
C VAL A 368 13.65 -2.69 22.23
N ALA A 369 14.46 -3.39 23.04
CA ALA A 369 14.22 -3.53 24.47
C ALA A 369 14.32 -2.20 25.24
N GLN A 370 15.24 -1.31 24.85
CA GLN A 370 15.36 0.04 25.40
C GLN A 370 14.14 0.88 25.01
N LEU A 371 13.79 0.92 23.72
CA LEU A 371 12.63 1.63 23.19
C LEU A 371 11.33 1.20 23.88
N ARG A 372 11.10 -0.10 24.12
CA ARG A 372 9.95 -0.59 24.88
C ARG A 372 9.88 -0.09 26.33
N ARG A 373 11.02 0.26 26.92
CA ARG A 373 11.14 0.79 28.29
C ARG A 373 11.17 2.33 28.33
N ASP A 374 11.49 2.96 27.21
CA ASP A 374 11.62 4.42 27.03
C ASP A 374 10.33 5.16 27.44
N THR A 375 10.45 6.40 27.89
CA THR A 375 9.30 7.27 28.18
C THR A 375 8.64 7.79 26.90
N GLU A 376 9.35 7.80 25.78
CA GLU A 376 8.81 8.22 24.49
C GLU A 376 7.88 7.19 23.84
N ILE A 377 7.87 5.94 24.31
CA ILE A 377 6.91 4.92 23.88
C ILE A 377 5.89 4.68 24.99
N VAL A 378 4.62 4.89 24.65
CA VAL A 378 3.49 4.83 25.57
C VAL A 378 2.67 3.57 25.28
N PRO A 379 2.55 2.63 26.23
CA PRO A 379 1.72 1.44 26.07
C PRO A 379 0.22 1.77 26.16
N LEU A 380 -0.56 1.09 25.33
CA LEU A 380 -2.00 1.28 25.17
C LEU A 380 -2.75 -0.03 25.44
N GLN A 381 -3.81 0.05 26.24
CA GLN A 381 -4.72 -1.06 26.50
C GLN A 381 -5.53 -1.37 25.25
N ALA A 382 -5.34 -2.56 24.68
CA ALA A 382 -6.06 -3.03 23.52
C ALA A 382 -6.62 -4.44 23.76
N PHE A 383 -7.78 -4.75 23.15
CA PHE A 383 -8.23 -6.12 23.01
C PHE A 383 -7.38 -6.81 21.92
N GLY A 384 -6.57 -7.80 22.31
CA GLY A 384 -5.66 -8.52 21.43
C GLY A 384 -4.19 -8.15 21.64
N PRO A 385 -3.37 -7.99 20.58
CA PRO A 385 -1.93 -7.76 20.72
C PRO A 385 -1.63 -6.39 21.33
N ALA A 386 -0.55 -6.31 22.11
CA ALA A 386 -0.10 -5.07 22.75
C ALA A 386 0.12 -3.95 21.72
N ARG A 387 -0.47 -2.78 21.99
CA ARG A 387 -0.32 -1.57 21.18
C ARG A 387 0.45 -0.51 21.94
N PHE A 388 1.08 0.35 21.15
CA PHE A 388 1.93 1.45 21.60
C PHE A 388 1.66 2.67 20.73
N THR A 389 2.01 3.85 21.23
CA THR A 389 2.13 5.10 20.48
C THR A 389 3.40 5.84 20.91
N THR A 390 3.77 6.92 20.23
CA THR A 390 4.81 7.83 20.73
C THR A 390 4.19 8.88 21.66
N ARG A 391 4.96 9.36 22.64
CA ARG A 391 4.57 10.47 23.52
C ARG A 391 4.22 11.72 22.71
N GLU A 392 4.98 11.99 21.65
CA GLU A 392 4.71 13.06 20.69
C GLU A 392 3.31 12.92 20.07
N MET A 393 2.98 11.76 19.46
CA MET A 393 1.68 11.53 18.82
C MET A 393 0.53 11.58 19.83
N GLN A 394 0.71 11.00 21.02
CA GLN A 394 -0.28 11.10 22.09
C GLN A 394 -0.53 12.56 22.51
N SER A 395 0.54 13.35 22.67
CA SER A 395 0.45 14.77 23.03
C SER A 395 -0.29 15.57 21.95
N ILE A 396 0.03 15.33 20.67
CA ILE A 396 -0.64 15.94 19.51
C ILE A 396 -2.14 15.65 19.54
N GLU A 397 -2.54 14.39 19.73
CA GLU A 397 -3.95 14.02 19.69
C GLU A 397 -4.72 14.49 20.94
N GLN A 398 -4.09 14.47 22.11
CA GLN A 398 -4.68 15.02 23.34
C GLN A 398 -4.84 16.55 23.24
N GLN A 399 -3.85 17.25 22.70
CA GLN A 399 -3.91 18.70 22.48
C GLN A 399 -4.97 19.07 21.43
N MET A 400 -5.06 18.29 20.34
CA MET A 400 -6.12 18.42 19.33
C MET A 400 -7.53 18.37 19.94
N VAL A 401 -7.80 17.44 20.87
CA VAL A 401 -9.11 17.40 21.56
C VAL A 401 -9.29 18.58 22.53
N THR A 402 -8.25 18.96 23.28
CA THR A 402 -8.29 20.10 24.20
C THR A 402 -8.58 21.42 23.47
N ASP A 403 -7.91 21.69 22.35
CA ASP A 403 -8.14 22.88 21.53
C ASP A 403 -9.52 22.87 20.87
N ALA A 404 -9.98 21.70 20.41
CA ALA A 404 -11.31 21.53 19.85
C ALA A 404 -12.43 21.77 20.89
N GLN A 405 -12.27 21.30 22.13
CA GLN A 405 -13.20 21.58 23.23
C GLN A 405 -13.22 23.06 23.59
N ALA A 406 -12.05 23.71 23.65
CA ALA A 406 -11.96 25.15 23.90
C ALA A 406 -12.65 25.97 22.80
N LEU A 407 -12.43 25.62 21.52
CA LEU A 407 -13.09 26.27 20.38
C LEU A 407 -14.60 25.97 20.32
N ALA A 408 -15.06 24.79 20.73
CA ALA A 408 -16.48 24.46 20.79
C ALA A 408 -17.25 25.23 21.89
N ALA A 409 -16.56 25.70 22.94
CA ALA A 409 -17.15 26.39 24.08
C ALA A 409 -17.33 27.91 23.90
N VAL A 410 -16.68 28.53 22.91
CA VAL A 410 -16.72 29.99 22.68
C VAL A 410 -17.80 30.39 21.67
N ASP A 411 -18.34 31.60 21.83
CA ASP A 411 -19.42 32.21 21.04
C ASP A 411 -18.91 33.07 19.86
N TRP A 412 -17.71 32.78 19.35
CA TRP A 412 -17.15 33.56 18.25
C TRP A 412 -17.92 33.33 16.95
N HIS A 413 -18.01 34.37 16.13
CA HIS A 413 -18.56 34.34 14.77
C HIS A 413 -20.04 33.91 14.67
N LEU A 414 -20.87 34.17 15.69
CA LEU A 414 -22.32 34.08 15.57
C LEU A 414 -22.85 35.13 14.58
N VAL A 415 -23.67 34.67 13.63
CA VAL A 415 -24.43 35.51 12.69
C VAL A 415 -25.86 35.66 13.21
N ASP A 416 -26.43 36.86 13.12
CA ASP A 416 -27.83 37.09 13.49
C ASP A 416 -28.79 36.19 12.70
N GLY A 417 -29.81 35.66 13.38
CA GLY A 417 -30.74 34.69 12.82
C GLY A 417 -31.59 35.21 11.65
N ALA A 418 -31.82 36.52 11.54
CA ALA A 418 -32.50 37.10 10.38
C ALA A 418 -31.56 37.18 9.15
N THR A 419 -30.27 37.43 9.35
CA THR A 419 -29.26 37.33 8.28
C THR A 419 -29.09 35.89 7.80
N VAL A 420 -29.08 34.91 8.71
CA VAL A 420 -29.02 33.48 8.34
C VAL A 420 -30.26 33.05 7.55
N ARG A 421 -31.48 33.42 7.99
CA ARG A 421 -32.72 33.12 7.25
C ARG A 421 -32.70 33.69 5.83
N ARG A 422 -32.28 34.95 5.66
CA ARG A 422 -32.18 35.61 4.35
C ARG A 422 -31.24 34.84 3.39
N ALA A 423 -30.09 34.39 3.89
CA ALA A 423 -29.15 33.61 3.09
C ALA A 423 -29.69 32.22 2.70
N ILE A 424 -30.49 31.59 3.56
CA ILE A 424 -31.22 30.34 3.23
C ILE A 424 -32.29 30.62 2.17
N GLU A 425 -33.09 31.67 2.32
CA GLU A 425 -34.13 32.07 1.36
C GLU A 425 -33.54 32.43 -0.03
N GLU A 426 -32.36 33.05 -0.07
CA GLU A 426 -31.60 33.28 -1.30
C GLU A 426 -31.15 31.98 -1.95
N ALA A 427 -30.58 31.05 -1.17
CA ALA A 427 -30.14 29.76 -1.66
C ALA A 427 -31.30 28.88 -2.15
N ASP A 428 -32.47 28.94 -1.50
CA ASP A 428 -33.68 28.25 -1.92
C ASP A 428 -34.19 28.78 -3.28
N ARG A 429 -34.26 30.10 -3.48
CA ARG A 429 -34.64 30.67 -4.78
C ARG A 429 -33.69 30.27 -5.92
N GLU A 430 -32.39 30.17 -5.65
CA GLU A 430 -31.41 29.72 -6.64
C GLU A 430 -31.45 28.21 -6.89
N ALA A 431 -31.80 27.41 -5.88
CA ALA A 431 -32.03 25.98 -6.03
C ALA A 431 -33.28 25.74 -6.90
N GLU A 432 -34.37 26.48 -6.65
CA GLU A 432 -35.61 26.39 -7.41
C GLU A 432 -35.40 26.70 -8.89
N GLN A 433 -34.62 27.74 -9.21
CA GLN A 433 -34.20 28.07 -10.58
C GLN A 433 -33.39 26.94 -11.26
N LYS A 434 -32.69 26.13 -10.46
CA LYS A 434 -31.92 24.95 -10.92
C LYS A 434 -32.72 23.65 -10.83
N GLY A 435 -34.02 23.71 -10.50
CA GLY A 435 -34.94 22.57 -10.48
C GLY A 435 -34.84 21.67 -9.24
N PHE A 436 -34.35 22.19 -8.10
CA PHE A 436 -34.32 21.47 -6.82
C PHE A 436 -34.63 22.41 -5.65
N SER A 437 -34.65 21.90 -4.41
CA SER A 437 -34.77 22.71 -3.19
C SER A 437 -33.72 22.26 -2.17
N LEU A 438 -33.35 23.12 -1.21
CA LEU A 438 -32.50 22.65 -0.11
C LEU A 438 -33.29 21.64 0.73
N SER A 439 -32.60 20.63 1.27
CA SER A 439 -33.20 19.72 2.24
C SER A 439 -33.23 20.33 3.63
N GLU A 440 -34.11 19.81 4.48
CA GLU A 440 -34.18 20.20 5.89
C GLU A 440 -32.90 19.88 6.67
N GLU A 441 -32.12 18.88 6.22
CA GLU A 441 -30.78 18.62 6.76
C GLU A 441 -29.80 19.75 6.39
N GLN A 442 -29.85 20.26 5.15
CA GLN A 442 -29.01 21.39 4.71
C GLN A 442 -29.39 22.69 5.44
N ARG A 443 -30.68 23.02 5.58
CA ARG A 443 -31.11 24.21 6.33
C ARG A 443 -30.66 24.17 7.79
N ARG A 444 -30.78 23.02 8.45
CA ARG A 444 -30.24 22.81 9.81
C ARG A 444 -28.71 22.90 9.87
N ALA A 445 -27.99 22.41 8.86
CA ALA A 445 -26.52 22.52 8.83
C ALA A 445 -26.04 23.96 8.65
N ILE A 446 -26.70 24.78 7.82
CA ILE A 446 -26.42 26.22 7.69
C ILE A 446 -26.63 26.91 9.05
N TRP A 447 -27.79 26.69 9.68
CA TRP A 447 -28.10 27.26 10.99
C TRP A 447 -27.10 26.82 12.06
N HIS A 448 -26.69 25.55 12.04
CA HIS A 448 -25.69 24.99 12.94
C HIS A 448 -24.35 25.69 12.83
N ILE A 449 -23.82 25.88 11.62
CA ILE A 449 -22.49 26.48 11.44
C ILE A 449 -22.47 28.02 11.52
N THR A 450 -23.63 28.69 11.38
CA THR A 450 -23.69 30.16 11.36
C THR A 450 -24.26 30.79 12.64
N HIS A 451 -25.20 30.11 13.34
CA HIS A 451 -25.97 30.72 14.44
C HIS A 451 -25.78 30.05 15.82
N ARG A 452 -25.26 28.81 15.88
CA ARG A 452 -25.00 28.15 17.17
C ARG A 452 -23.64 28.59 17.76
N ILE A 453 -23.53 28.48 19.07
CA ILE A 453 -22.28 28.62 19.84
C ILE A 453 -21.25 27.57 19.35
N GLY A 454 -19.98 27.96 19.33
CA GLY A 454 -18.85 27.16 18.86
C GLY A 454 -18.07 27.84 17.73
N ALA A 455 -16.82 28.22 18.02
CA ALA A 455 -15.82 28.56 17.01
C ALA A 455 -15.37 27.32 16.21
N LEU A 456 -15.47 26.10 16.77
CA LEU A 456 -15.31 24.85 16.03
C LEU A 456 -16.68 24.17 15.84
N GLN A 457 -17.10 23.98 14.59
CA GLN A 457 -18.31 23.24 14.22
C GLN A 457 -18.03 22.28 13.07
N MET A 458 -18.74 21.15 13.04
CA MET A 458 -18.48 20.05 12.11
C MET A 458 -19.72 19.65 11.30
N ILE A 459 -19.49 19.15 10.08
CA ILE A 459 -20.54 18.63 9.20
C ILE A 459 -20.12 17.26 8.66
N GLN A 460 -20.85 16.23 9.09
CA GLN A 460 -20.70 14.85 8.65
C GLN A 460 -21.69 14.60 7.50
N GLY A 461 -21.22 14.78 6.26
CA GLY A 461 -22.05 14.72 5.06
C GLY A 461 -21.78 13.48 4.20
N HIS A 462 -22.83 12.75 3.82
CA HIS A 462 -22.72 11.60 2.92
C HIS A 462 -22.34 12.05 1.50
N ALA A 463 -21.79 11.14 0.70
CA ALA A 463 -21.52 11.41 -0.72
C ALA A 463 -22.83 11.82 -1.42
N GLY A 464 -22.80 12.95 -2.15
CA GLY A 464 -23.98 13.48 -2.85
C GLY A 464 -24.95 14.33 -2.01
N ALA A 465 -24.70 14.57 -0.72
CA ALA A 465 -25.60 15.32 0.17
C ALA A 465 -25.55 16.87 0.01
N GLY A 466 -25.18 17.38 -1.15
CA GLY A 466 -25.22 18.82 -1.47
C GLY A 466 -24.37 19.74 -0.56
N LYS A 467 -23.20 19.26 -0.11
CA LYS A 467 -22.31 19.98 0.83
C LYS A 467 -21.92 21.39 0.35
N THR A 468 -21.58 21.55 -0.93
CA THR A 468 -21.10 22.83 -1.50
C THR A 468 -22.18 23.89 -1.58
N THR A 469 -23.39 23.54 -2.03
CA THR A 469 -24.57 24.44 -2.05
C THR A 469 -24.90 24.97 -0.65
N MET A 470 -24.83 24.09 0.35
CA MET A 470 -25.03 24.42 1.76
C MET A 470 -23.93 25.35 2.28
N LEU A 471 -22.67 25.14 1.88
CA LEU A 471 -21.55 26.01 2.23
C LEU A 471 -21.61 27.40 1.57
N ASP A 472 -22.13 27.54 0.35
CA ASP A 472 -22.33 28.86 -0.27
C ASP A 472 -23.36 29.70 0.50
N ALA A 473 -24.46 29.09 0.92
CA ALA A 473 -25.46 29.77 1.75
C ALA A 473 -24.87 30.24 3.09
N ALA A 474 -24.04 29.41 3.73
CA ALA A 474 -23.33 29.79 4.95
C ALA A 474 -22.27 30.88 4.72
N ARG A 475 -21.53 30.83 3.59
CA ARG A 475 -20.60 31.86 3.15
C ARG A 475 -21.29 33.22 3.03
N ARG A 476 -22.44 33.28 2.34
CA ARG A 476 -23.25 34.51 2.22
C ARG A 476 -23.67 35.06 3.59
N ALA A 477 -24.09 34.20 4.51
CA ALA A 477 -24.46 34.61 5.86
C ALA A 477 -23.28 35.20 6.65
N TRP A 478 -22.08 34.60 6.55
CA TRP A 478 -20.86 35.10 7.18
C TRP A 478 -20.37 36.42 6.56
N GLU A 479 -20.33 36.53 5.22
CA GLU A 479 -19.95 37.76 4.52
C GLU A 479 -20.91 38.92 4.80
N ALA A 480 -22.22 38.66 4.84
CA ALA A 480 -23.24 39.63 5.22
C ALA A 480 -23.11 40.11 6.69
N ALA A 481 -22.40 39.36 7.54
CA ALA A 481 -22.03 39.75 8.91
C ALA A 481 -20.62 40.38 9.01
N GLY A 482 -19.93 40.58 7.88
CA GLY A 482 -18.60 41.19 7.81
C GLY A 482 -17.44 40.26 8.16
N PHE A 483 -17.61 38.94 7.99
CA PHE A 483 -16.54 37.96 8.09
C PHE A 483 -15.92 37.65 6.73
N ARG A 484 -14.65 37.24 6.71
CA ARG A 484 -13.93 36.74 5.53
C ARG A 484 -13.92 35.21 5.58
N VAL A 485 -14.35 34.56 4.50
CA VAL A 485 -14.48 33.09 4.45
C VAL A 485 -13.40 32.51 3.55
N HIS A 486 -12.68 31.51 4.05
CA HIS A 486 -11.51 30.93 3.39
C HIS A 486 -11.58 29.41 3.41
N GLY A 487 -11.29 28.78 2.29
CA GLY A 487 -11.41 27.35 2.09
C GLY A 487 -10.05 26.65 2.07
N ALA A 488 -10.02 25.41 2.55
CA ALA A 488 -8.92 24.51 2.29
C ALA A 488 -9.35 23.05 2.17
N ALA A 489 -8.54 22.25 1.49
CA ALA A 489 -8.68 20.80 1.44
C ALA A 489 -7.30 20.14 1.28
N ILE A 490 -7.18 18.84 1.59
CA ILE A 490 -5.92 18.10 1.40
C ILE A 490 -5.51 18.07 -0.08
N ALA A 491 -6.46 17.75 -0.97
CA ALA A 491 -6.22 17.73 -2.41
C ALA A 491 -6.51 19.11 -3.04
N LYS A 492 -5.60 19.63 -3.86
CA LYS A 492 -5.82 20.91 -4.57
C LYS A 492 -7.05 20.89 -5.49
N LYS A 493 -7.36 19.73 -6.10
CA LYS A 493 -8.61 19.51 -6.87
C LYS A 493 -9.87 19.67 -6.00
N ALA A 494 -9.85 19.21 -4.76
CA ALA A 494 -10.97 19.39 -3.83
C ALA A 494 -11.12 20.86 -3.39
N ALA A 495 -10.00 21.57 -3.18
CA ALA A 495 -10.02 23.01 -2.92
C ALA A 495 -10.60 23.81 -4.10
N HIS A 496 -10.23 23.47 -5.35
CA HIS A 496 -10.86 24.07 -6.54
C HIS A 496 -12.35 23.71 -6.65
N GLY A 497 -12.74 22.47 -6.32
CA GLY A 497 -14.15 22.07 -6.23
C GLY A 497 -14.95 22.86 -5.18
N LEU A 498 -14.32 23.21 -4.05
CA LEU A 498 -14.91 24.09 -3.03
C LEU A 498 -15.04 25.54 -3.53
N PHE A 499 -14.05 26.06 -4.26
CA PHE A 499 -14.12 27.38 -4.90
C PHE A 499 -15.26 27.45 -5.92
N HIS A 500 -15.26 26.58 -6.94
CA HIS A 500 -16.31 26.61 -7.98
C HIS A 500 -17.70 26.21 -7.47
N GLY A 501 -17.77 25.32 -6.47
CA GLY A 501 -19.03 24.80 -5.94
C GLY A 501 -19.67 25.63 -4.82
N ALA A 502 -18.88 26.41 -4.06
CA ALA A 502 -19.34 27.19 -2.91
C ALA A 502 -18.92 28.67 -2.92
N ASN A 503 -18.20 29.12 -3.96
CA ASN A 503 -17.65 30.47 -4.11
C ASN A 503 -16.76 30.93 -2.93
N ILE A 504 -16.09 29.99 -2.25
CA ILE A 504 -15.14 30.26 -1.16
C ILE A 504 -13.71 30.27 -1.72
N ASP A 505 -12.95 31.34 -1.52
CA ASP A 505 -11.51 31.40 -1.90
C ASP A 505 -10.73 30.26 -1.24
N SER A 506 -10.19 29.34 -2.03
CA SER A 506 -9.77 28.01 -1.56
C SER A 506 -8.40 27.56 -2.07
N GLN A 507 -7.59 27.00 -1.17
CA GLN A 507 -6.26 26.47 -1.48
C GLN A 507 -6.00 25.08 -0.85
N SER A 508 -4.83 24.47 -1.08
CA SER A 508 -4.50 23.25 -0.32
C SER A 508 -4.22 23.58 1.15
N LEU A 509 -4.59 22.67 2.06
CA LEU A 509 -4.35 22.88 3.50
C LEU A 509 -2.86 23.06 3.82
N ALA A 510 -1.97 22.36 3.12
CA ALA A 510 -0.53 22.57 3.24
C ALA A 510 -0.09 23.98 2.81
N ALA A 511 -0.68 24.55 1.76
CA ALA A 511 -0.38 25.93 1.33
C ALA A 511 -0.94 26.96 2.32
N LEU A 512 -2.15 26.72 2.85
CA LEU A 512 -2.72 27.55 3.92
C LEU A 512 -1.79 27.56 5.14
N LEU A 513 -1.44 26.39 5.70
CA LEU A 513 -0.57 26.30 6.86
C LEU A 513 0.83 26.90 6.62
N LEU A 514 1.41 26.71 5.44
CA LEU A 514 2.66 27.37 5.06
C LEU A 514 2.52 28.90 5.02
N SER A 515 1.42 29.44 4.48
CA SER A 515 1.19 30.89 4.42
C SER A 515 1.04 31.56 5.80
N LEU A 516 0.61 30.78 6.81
CA LEU A 516 0.44 31.23 8.20
C LEU A 516 1.71 31.12 9.04
N LYS A 517 2.75 30.43 8.55
CA LYS A 517 4.04 30.29 9.24
C LYS A 517 5.01 31.38 8.81
N PRO A 518 5.87 31.90 9.72
CA PRO A 518 7.07 32.59 9.31
C PRO A 518 7.96 31.64 8.51
N GLY A 519 8.61 32.16 7.47
CA GLY A 519 9.68 31.47 6.75
C GLY A 519 11.05 31.90 7.24
N GLU A 520 12.08 31.42 6.56
CA GLU A 520 13.47 31.81 6.74
C GLU A 520 14.07 32.03 5.35
N ASP A 521 14.87 33.09 5.18
CA ASP A 521 15.58 33.32 3.93
C ASP A 521 16.70 32.27 3.76
N PRO A 522 16.71 31.49 2.67
CA PRO A 522 17.66 30.38 2.50
C PRO A 522 19.11 30.82 2.23
N VAL A 523 19.37 32.12 2.09
CA VAL A 523 20.70 32.71 1.86
C VAL A 523 21.18 33.49 3.08
N THR A 524 20.30 34.28 3.72
CA THR A 524 20.67 35.14 4.87
C THR A 524 20.33 34.54 6.23
N GLY A 525 19.44 33.55 6.30
CA GLY A 525 18.91 33.02 7.56
C GLY A 525 17.96 33.98 8.30
N GLU A 526 17.56 35.09 7.65
CA GLU A 526 16.68 36.07 8.30
C GLU A 526 15.21 35.60 8.33
N PRO A 527 14.46 35.85 9.42
CA PRO A 527 13.06 35.46 9.51
C PRO A 527 12.19 36.21 8.49
N ILE A 528 11.53 35.48 7.61
CA ILE A 528 10.52 36.01 6.69
C ILE A 528 9.17 35.99 7.42
N PRO A 529 8.45 37.12 7.55
CA PRO A 529 7.14 37.13 8.19
C PRO A 529 6.12 36.27 7.43
N PRO A 530 5.09 35.72 8.11
CA PRO A 530 4.07 34.94 7.44
C PRO A 530 3.39 35.77 6.35
N THR A 531 3.22 35.18 5.17
CA THR A 531 2.59 35.82 4.00
C THR A 531 1.10 36.10 4.22
N ARG A 532 0.51 35.50 5.25
CA ARG A 532 -0.90 35.62 5.62
C ARG A 532 -1.08 35.55 7.13
N THR A 533 -1.95 36.38 7.67
CA THR A 533 -2.35 36.34 9.09
C THR A 533 -3.86 36.13 9.22
N LEU A 534 -4.25 35.27 10.16
CA LEU A 534 -5.65 35.11 10.57
C LEU A 534 -5.98 36.05 11.74
N ASN A 535 -7.24 36.42 11.88
CA ASN A 535 -7.77 37.16 13.02
C ASN A 535 -9.24 36.80 13.29
N ALA A 536 -9.83 37.42 14.31
CA ALA A 536 -11.23 37.22 14.74
C ALA A 536 -12.32 37.72 13.75
N ARG A 537 -11.97 37.96 12.48
CA ARG A 537 -12.91 38.13 11.36
C ARG A 537 -12.83 37.01 10.32
N ASP A 538 -11.98 36.00 10.53
CA ASP A 538 -11.77 34.92 9.57
C ASP A 538 -12.51 33.62 9.92
N VAL A 539 -13.24 33.09 8.95
CA VAL A 539 -13.84 31.75 8.98
C VAL A 539 -13.05 30.83 8.06
N ILE A 540 -12.50 29.75 8.61
CA ILE A 540 -11.79 28.72 7.85
C ILE A 540 -12.73 27.53 7.64
N VAL A 541 -12.94 27.12 6.39
CA VAL A 541 -13.75 25.97 5.98
C VAL A 541 -12.83 24.89 5.41
N ILE A 542 -12.80 23.71 6.03
CA ILE A 542 -12.02 22.56 5.53
C ILE A 542 -12.98 21.54 4.92
N ASP A 543 -12.88 21.28 3.61
CA ASP A 543 -13.59 20.16 2.98
C ASP A 543 -12.73 18.90 2.87
N GLU A 544 -13.39 17.75 2.79
CA GLU A 544 -12.81 16.41 2.90
C GLU A 544 -11.94 16.23 4.17
N ALA A 545 -12.37 16.82 5.29
CA ALA A 545 -11.68 16.82 6.58
C ALA A 545 -11.37 15.40 7.13
N GLY A 546 -12.09 14.38 6.67
CA GLY A 546 -11.80 12.96 6.97
C GLY A 546 -10.43 12.47 6.46
N MET A 547 -9.81 13.19 5.52
CA MET A 547 -8.47 12.89 4.99
C MET A 547 -7.33 13.61 5.74
N VAL A 548 -7.64 14.45 6.73
CA VAL A 548 -6.63 15.24 7.47
C VAL A 548 -6.07 14.39 8.62
N GLY A 549 -4.75 14.19 8.64
CA GLY A 549 -4.05 13.48 9.72
C GLY A 549 -3.95 14.30 11.02
N SER A 550 -3.71 13.62 12.14
CA SER A 550 -3.73 14.21 13.50
C SER A 550 -2.76 15.39 13.65
N ARG A 551 -1.54 15.28 13.10
CA ARG A 551 -0.52 16.35 13.11
C ARG A 551 -1.01 17.64 12.44
N MET A 552 -1.51 17.52 11.22
CA MET A 552 -1.98 18.67 10.43
C MET A 552 -3.26 19.29 10.99
N MET A 553 -4.14 18.47 11.60
CA MET A 553 -5.34 18.96 12.29
C MET A 553 -4.98 19.74 13.57
N GLN A 554 -4.06 19.24 14.38
CA GLN A 554 -3.61 19.93 15.60
C GLN A 554 -2.96 21.27 15.27
N GLU A 555 -2.11 21.32 14.24
CA GLU A 555 -1.48 22.57 13.79
C GLU A 555 -2.53 23.61 13.36
N LEU A 556 -3.54 23.19 12.60
CA LEU A 556 -4.65 24.05 12.19
C LEU A 556 -5.46 24.57 13.40
N LEU A 557 -5.81 23.71 14.33
CA LEU A 557 -6.54 24.09 15.55
C LEU A 557 -5.77 25.10 16.39
N ALA A 558 -4.45 24.92 16.54
CA ALA A 558 -3.59 25.86 17.25
C ALA A 558 -3.58 27.24 16.57
N GLN A 559 -3.46 27.31 15.23
CA GLN A 559 -3.50 28.57 14.48
C GLN A 559 -4.85 29.27 14.58
N VAL A 560 -5.96 28.52 14.48
CA VAL A 560 -7.32 29.06 14.65
C VAL A 560 -7.53 29.61 16.07
N ARG A 561 -7.14 28.83 17.09
CA ARG A 561 -7.24 29.23 18.50
C ARG A 561 -6.40 30.49 18.80
N ALA A 562 -5.17 30.57 18.29
CA ALA A 562 -4.29 31.70 18.52
C ALA A 562 -4.77 33.01 17.84
N SER A 563 -5.45 32.89 16.69
CA SER A 563 -5.95 34.04 15.91
C SER A 563 -7.34 34.52 16.30
N GLY A 564 -8.10 33.73 17.08
CA GLY A 564 -9.51 34.02 17.38
C GLY A 564 -10.47 33.70 16.23
N ALA A 565 -10.00 32.98 15.20
CA ALA A 565 -10.77 32.64 14.00
C ALA A 565 -11.83 31.53 14.26
N LYS A 566 -12.76 31.35 13.32
CA LYS A 566 -13.68 30.20 13.30
C LYS A 566 -13.11 29.07 12.43
N LEU A 567 -13.39 27.82 12.78
CA LEU A 567 -13.11 26.63 12.00
C LEU A 567 -14.38 25.80 11.77
N VAL A 568 -14.66 25.48 10.51
CA VAL A 568 -15.75 24.59 10.09
C VAL A 568 -15.13 23.41 9.35
N LEU A 569 -15.30 22.20 9.89
CA LEU A 569 -14.77 20.97 9.28
C LEU A 569 -15.90 20.19 8.59
N VAL A 570 -15.72 19.88 7.32
CA VAL A 570 -16.70 19.20 6.47
C VAL A 570 -16.10 17.93 5.89
N GLY A 571 -16.78 16.79 6.01
CA GLY A 571 -16.25 15.52 5.50
C GLY A 571 -17.16 14.32 5.71
N ASP A 572 -16.68 13.14 5.35
CA ASP A 572 -17.33 11.86 5.63
C ASP A 572 -16.33 10.86 6.22
N ILE A 573 -16.52 10.45 7.48
CA ILE A 573 -15.67 9.44 8.13
C ILE A 573 -15.69 8.06 7.45
N ALA A 574 -16.64 7.81 6.54
CA ALA A 574 -16.75 6.57 5.76
C ALA A 574 -16.04 6.62 4.40
N GLN A 575 -15.54 7.77 3.95
CA GLN A 575 -14.69 7.86 2.76
C GLN A 575 -13.23 7.52 3.08
N LEU A 576 -12.36 7.65 2.08
CA LEU A 576 -10.92 7.36 2.19
C LEU A 576 -10.27 8.09 3.36
N GLN A 577 -9.39 7.37 4.04
CA GLN A 577 -8.68 7.85 5.23
C GLN A 577 -7.46 8.71 4.87
N ALA A 578 -6.96 9.46 5.85
CA ALA A 578 -5.66 10.14 5.75
C ALA A 578 -4.53 9.16 5.38
N ILE A 579 -3.55 9.60 4.58
CA ILE A 579 -2.32 8.85 4.32
C ILE A 579 -1.42 8.87 5.57
N ASP A 580 -1.40 10.01 6.26
CA ASP A 580 -0.71 10.21 7.54
C ASP A 580 -1.45 9.52 8.68
N ALA A 581 -0.82 9.46 9.85
CA ALA A 581 -1.42 8.98 11.09
C ALA A 581 -2.67 9.77 11.50
N GLY A 582 -3.65 9.05 12.05
CA GLY A 582 -4.79 9.62 12.73
C GLY A 582 -6.16 9.19 12.20
N GLY A 583 -7.17 9.55 13.00
CA GLY A 583 -8.58 9.57 12.63
C GLY A 583 -9.19 10.90 13.06
N ALA A 584 -8.46 12.01 12.82
CA ALA A 584 -8.64 13.29 13.49
C ALA A 584 -10.09 13.77 13.47
N PHE A 585 -10.71 13.87 12.29
CA PHE A 585 -12.11 14.29 12.15
C PHE A 585 -13.09 13.39 12.94
N ARG A 586 -12.87 12.07 12.97
CA ARG A 586 -13.68 11.12 13.77
C ARG A 586 -13.48 11.33 15.28
N ALA A 587 -12.25 11.58 15.72
CA ALA A 587 -11.95 11.85 17.13
C ALA A 587 -12.60 13.17 17.57
N LEU A 588 -12.52 14.21 16.73
CA LEU A 588 -13.15 15.51 16.98
C LEU A 588 -14.68 15.43 17.06
N GLN A 589 -15.35 14.58 16.26
CA GLN A 589 -16.81 14.39 16.38
C GLN A 589 -17.28 13.92 17.77
N LYS A 590 -16.37 13.43 18.63
CA LYS A 590 -16.66 13.01 20.02
C LYS A 590 -16.58 14.17 21.04
N THR A 591 -16.21 15.40 20.65
CA THR A 591 -15.96 16.50 21.61
C THR A 591 -17.23 17.07 22.27
N GLY A 592 -18.41 16.87 21.68
CA GLY A 592 -19.69 17.25 22.27
C GLY A 592 -20.90 16.79 21.43
N PRO A 593 -22.08 16.62 22.05
CA PRO A 593 -23.27 16.11 21.36
C PRO A 593 -23.80 17.04 20.26
N ASP A 594 -23.66 18.35 20.46
CA ASP A 594 -24.04 19.40 19.51
C ASP A 594 -22.88 19.89 18.62
N ALA A 595 -21.77 19.14 18.53
CA ALA A 595 -20.61 19.57 17.74
C ALA A 595 -20.79 19.34 16.22
N VAL A 596 -21.70 18.43 15.81
CA VAL A 596 -21.80 17.89 14.45
C VAL A 596 -23.20 18.02 13.87
N ALA A 597 -23.32 18.65 12.70
CA ALA A 597 -24.51 18.53 11.84
C ALA A 597 -24.36 17.34 10.89
N TYR A 598 -25.44 16.60 10.63
CA TYR A 598 -25.43 15.43 9.75
C TYR A 598 -26.24 15.71 8.48
N LEU A 599 -25.61 15.46 7.32
CA LEU A 599 -26.28 15.40 6.02
C LEU A 599 -26.24 13.93 5.57
N LYS A 600 -27.35 13.22 5.72
CA LYS A 600 -27.51 11.79 5.41
C LYS A 600 -28.20 11.59 4.07
N GLU A 601 -29.10 12.50 3.70
CA GLU A 601 -29.86 12.42 2.46
C GLU A 601 -28.95 12.59 1.24
N ASN A 602 -28.92 11.58 0.38
CA ASN A 602 -28.17 11.60 -0.86
C ASN A 602 -29.10 11.98 -2.03
N LEU A 603 -28.88 13.20 -2.55
CA LEU A 603 -29.69 13.83 -3.60
C LEU A 603 -29.08 13.67 -5.00
N ARG A 604 -28.01 12.89 -5.15
CA ARG A 604 -27.22 12.78 -6.39
C ARG A 604 -27.85 11.87 -7.45
N GLN A 605 -28.44 10.75 -7.05
CA GLN A 605 -28.92 9.75 -8.00
C GLN A 605 -30.22 10.16 -8.68
N ARG A 606 -30.31 9.90 -9.99
CA ARG A 606 -31.33 10.38 -10.92
C ARG A 606 -31.81 9.25 -11.86
N GLY A 607 -32.99 9.44 -12.45
CA GLY A 607 -33.59 8.49 -13.39
C GLY A 607 -34.22 7.26 -12.71
N GLU A 608 -34.67 6.29 -13.51
CA GLU A 608 -35.53 5.18 -13.07
C GLU A 608 -34.90 4.31 -11.97
N LYS A 609 -33.58 4.13 -11.99
CA LYS A 609 -32.84 3.30 -11.01
C LYS A 609 -32.44 4.06 -9.74
N ALA A 610 -32.81 5.33 -9.58
CA ALA A 610 -32.27 6.21 -8.53
C ALA A 610 -32.41 5.64 -7.11
N GLU A 611 -33.59 5.11 -6.74
CA GLU A 611 -33.82 4.59 -5.38
C GLU A 611 -33.01 3.32 -5.09
N ASP A 612 -32.83 2.43 -6.07
CA ASP A 612 -31.96 1.26 -5.91
C ASP A 612 -30.49 1.68 -5.87
N MET A 613 -30.06 2.66 -6.66
CA MET A 613 -28.70 3.20 -6.59
C MET A 613 -28.41 3.91 -5.25
N LYS A 614 -29.37 4.63 -4.66
CA LYS A 614 -29.26 5.17 -3.29
C LYS A 614 -29.07 4.06 -2.25
N LYS A 615 -29.80 2.95 -2.36
CA LYS A 615 -29.64 1.78 -1.48
C LYS A 615 -28.26 1.14 -1.62
N VAL A 616 -27.74 0.98 -2.84
CA VAL A 616 -26.36 0.50 -3.09
C VAL A 616 -25.36 1.35 -2.30
N VAL A 617 -25.40 2.68 -2.49
CA VAL A 617 -24.51 3.62 -1.78
C VAL A 617 -24.63 3.47 -0.25
N ALA A 618 -25.85 3.39 0.28
CA ALA A 618 -26.10 3.26 1.71
C ALA A 618 -25.59 1.92 2.29
N LEU A 619 -25.78 0.81 1.59
CA LEU A 619 -25.34 -0.53 2.00
C LEU A 619 -23.81 -0.64 1.95
N THR A 620 -23.16 -0.18 0.88
CA THR A 620 -21.69 -0.14 0.80
C THR A 620 -21.10 0.71 1.94
N ARG A 621 -21.69 1.88 2.23
CA ARG A 621 -21.26 2.74 3.36
C ARG A 621 -21.34 2.02 4.71
N GLN A 622 -22.33 1.15 4.90
CA GLN A 622 -22.51 0.35 6.11
C GLN A 622 -21.55 -0.84 6.18
N GLY A 623 -20.92 -1.24 5.07
CA GLY A 623 -20.09 -2.44 4.95
C GLY A 623 -20.87 -3.68 4.49
N ASP A 624 -22.13 -3.54 4.09
CA ASP A 624 -22.96 -4.62 3.56
C ASP A 624 -22.78 -4.73 2.03
N ALA A 625 -21.54 -5.00 1.62
CA ALA A 625 -21.15 -5.06 0.21
C ALA A 625 -21.90 -6.16 -0.56
N ALA A 626 -22.24 -7.28 0.09
CA ALA A 626 -23.01 -8.37 -0.52
C ALA A 626 -24.36 -7.88 -1.05
N LYS A 627 -25.20 -7.30 -0.17
CA LYS A 627 -26.52 -6.76 -0.58
C LYS A 627 -26.42 -5.60 -1.56
N ALA A 628 -25.37 -4.79 -1.46
CA ALA A 628 -25.13 -3.72 -2.44
C ALA A 628 -24.91 -4.30 -3.85
N LEU A 629 -24.13 -5.38 -3.97
CA LEU A 629 -23.88 -6.05 -5.25
C LEU A 629 -25.08 -6.86 -5.75
N GLU A 630 -25.86 -7.50 -4.86
CA GLU A 630 -27.14 -8.16 -5.22
C GLU A 630 -28.13 -7.19 -5.88
N ILE A 631 -28.16 -5.92 -5.44
CA ILE A 631 -28.99 -4.89 -6.10
C ILE A 631 -28.46 -4.58 -7.50
N LEU A 632 -27.15 -4.44 -7.69
CA LEU A 632 -26.55 -4.19 -9.00
C LEU A 632 -26.75 -5.37 -9.97
N ASP A 633 -26.66 -6.60 -9.47
CA ASP A 633 -26.81 -7.82 -10.26
C ASP A 633 -28.22 -7.96 -10.86
N ARG A 634 -29.27 -7.73 -10.04
CA ARG A 634 -30.67 -7.64 -10.50
C ARG A 634 -30.89 -6.61 -11.62
N HIS A 635 -29.98 -5.65 -11.79
CA HIS A 635 -30.02 -4.60 -12.82
C HIS A 635 -29.09 -4.86 -14.02
N GLY A 636 -28.40 -6.00 -14.09
CA GLY A 636 -27.41 -6.31 -15.13
C GLY A 636 -26.14 -5.46 -15.05
N LEU A 637 -25.79 -5.00 -13.84
CA LEU A 637 -24.67 -4.10 -13.58
C LEU A 637 -23.46 -4.81 -12.93
N ILE A 638 -23.53 -6.12 -12.73
CA ILE A 638 -22.40 -6.95 -12.31
C ILE A 638 -21.98 -7.85 -13.48
N GLU A 639 -20.67 -7.93 -13.70
CA GLU A 639 -20.04 -8.91 -14.59
C GLU A 639 -18.87 -9.56 -13.87
N ILE A 640 -18.65 -10.86 -14.11
CA ILE A 640 -17.55 -11.64 -13.53
C ILE A 640 -16.88 -12.36 -14.69
N ALA A 641 -15.59 -12.11 -14.88
CA ALA A 641 -14.76 -12.79 -15.89
C ALA A 641 -13.76 -13.73 -15.21
N ASP A 642 -13.32 -14.78 -15.90
CA ASP A 642 -12.50 -15.83 -15.31
C ASP A 642 -11.04 -15.42 -15.13
N GLY A 643 -10.60 -14.38 -15.84
CA GLY A 643 -9.26 -13.82 -15.71
C GLY A 643 -9.21 -12.30 -15.80
N TRP A 644 -8.09 -11.73 -15.35
CA TRP A 644 -7.86 -10.28 -15.38
C TRP A 644 -7.97 -9.66 -16.78
N PRO A 645 -7.37 -10.21 -17.86
CA PRO A 645 -7.42 -9.57 -19.18
C PRO A 645 -8.83 -9.52 -19.77
N GLU A 646 -9.63 -10.57 -19.54
CA GLU A 646 -11.03 -10.63 -19.96
C GLU A 646 -11.87 -9.59 -19.20
N ALA A 647 -11.75 -9.55 -17.87
CA ALA A 647 -12.44 -8.57 -17.04
C ALA A 647 -12.07 -7.12 -17.41
N ALA A 648 -10.80 -6.86 -17.76
CA ALA A 648 -10.35 -5.55 -18.20
C ALA A 648 -10.93 -5.17 -19.57
N ALA A 649 -10.99 -6.12 -20.51
CA ALA A 649 -11.64 -5.94 -21.81
C ALA A 649 -13.15 -5.73 -21.68
N MET A 650 -13.83 -6.45 -20.78
CA MET A 650 -15.26 -6.26 -20.47
C MET A 650 -15.53 -4.89 -19.82
N ALA A 651 -14.72 -4.48 -18.84
CA ALA A 651 -14.84 -3.16 -18.20
C ALA A 651 -14.67 -2.02 -19.21
N VAL A 652 -13.66 -2.12 -20.08
CA VAL A 652 -13.46 -1.16 -21.18
C VAL A 652 -14.62 -1.22 -22.18
N GLY A 653 -15.05 -2.42 -22.60
CA GLY A 653 -16.16 -2.57 -23.55
C GLY A 653 -17.47 -1.95 -23.05
N ARG A 654 -17.79 -2.13 -21.77
CA ARG A 654 -18.93 -1.46 -21.12
C ARG A 654 -18.72 0.05 -21.03
N TRP A 655 -17.54 0.52 -20.63
CA TRP A 655 -17.25 1.95 -20.54
C TRP A 655 -17.31 2.66 -21.89
N VAL A 656 -16.79 2.06 -22.97
CA VAL A 656 -16.87 2.64 -24.33
C VAL A 656 -18.30 2.69 -24.87
N ASN A 657 -19.20 1.81 -24.42
CA ASN A 657 -20.64 1.92 -24.74
C ASN A 657 -21.33 3.12 -24.06
N LEU A 658 -20.69 3.71 -23.05
CA LEU A 658 -21.19 4.82 -22.24
C LEU A 658 -20.41 6.13 -22.51
N TYR A 659 -19.34 6.06 -23.32
CA TYR A 659 -18.45 7.18 -23.59
C TYR A 659 -19.02 8.12 -24.65
N ASP A 660 -19.18 9.39 -24.27
CA ASP A 660 -19.46 10.50 -25.17
C ASP A 660 -18.17 11.33 -25.35
N ALA A 661 -17.77 11.59 -26.59
CA ALA A 661 -16.58 12.40 -26.89
C ALA A 661 -16.79 13.90 -26.61
N GLU A 662 -18.04 14.39 -26.60
CA GLU A 662 -18.35 15.77 -26.22
C GLU A 662 -18.47 15.94 -24.69
N GLN A 663 -18.82 14.89 -23.96
CA GLN A 663 -18.93 14.87 -22.50
C GLN A 663 -18.15 13.72 -21.84
N PRO A 664 -16.83 13.59 -22.10
CA PRO A 664 -16.04 12.43 -21.68
C PRO A 664 -15.88 12.31 -20.15
N GLN A 665 -16.12 13.39 -19.41
CA GLN A 665 -16.19 13.39 -17.95
C GLN A 665 -17.40 12.64 -17.38
N GLU A 666 -18.42 12.35 -18.20
CA GLU A 666 -19.69 11.73 -17.76
C GLU A 666 -19.69 10.20 -17.74
N ALA A 667 -18.59 9.56 -18.20
CA ALA A 667 -18.34 8.13 -18.05
C ALA A 667 -16.97 7.90 -17.39
N LEU A 668 -16.95 7.39 -16.15
CA LEU A 668 -15.71 7.07 -15.43
C LEU A 668 -15.37 5.58 -15.50
N LEU A 669 -14.11 5.25 -15.80
CA LEU A 669 -13.53 3.92 -15.60
C LEU A 669 -12.57 3.97 -14.40
N LEU A 670 -12.91 3.24 -13.33
CA LEU A 670 -12.23 3.29 -12.04
C LEU A 670 -11.55 1.96 -11.71
N ALA A 671 -10.33 2.02 -11.16
CA ALA A 671 -9.62 0.86 -10.63
C ALA A 671 -8.83 1.21 -9.37
N ALA A 672 -8.47 0.21 -8.56
CA ALA A 672 -7.80 0.47 -7.28
C ALA A 672 -6.30 0.80 -7.38
N THR A 673 -5.60 0.38 -8.45
CA THR A 673 -4.14 0.57 -8.61
C THR A 673 -3.76 1.38 -9.85
N ASN A 674 -2.57 2.00 -9.83
CA ASN A 674 -2.06 2.72 -11.00
C ASN A 674 -1.75 1.76 -12.17
N ALA A 675 -1.26 0.55 -11.89
CA ALA A 675 -1.01 -0.48 -12.90
C ALA A 675 -2.30 -0.87 -13.65
N ALA A 676 -3.40 -1.08 -12.91
CA ALA A 676 -4.71 -1.33 -13.51
C ALA A 676 -5.12 -0.18 -14.42
N THR A 677 -4.98 1.07 -13.96
CA THR A 677 -5.34 2.22 -14.78
C THR A 677 -4.46 2.37 -16.02
N GLU A 678 -3.18 2.00 -16.00
CA GLU A 678 -2.32 2.10 -17.18
C GLU A 678 -2.78 1.16 -18.30
N THR A 679 -3.09 -0.09 -17.97
CA THR A 679 -3.58 -1.06 -18.97
C THR A 679 -5.02 -0.81 -19.38
N LEU A 680 -5.89 -0.39 -18.44
CA LEU A 680 -7.25 0.05 -18.79
C LEU A 680 -7.22 1.29 -19.71
N ASN A 681 -6.29 2.22 -19.53
CA ASN A 681 -6.09 3.36 -20.44
C ASN A 681 -5.64 2.90 -21.84
N ALA A 682 -4.70 1.96 -21.93
CA ALA A 682 -4.22 1.43 -23.22
C ALA A 682 -5.34 0.69 -23.98
N LEU A 683 -6.10 -0.16 -23.28
CA LEU A 683 -7.27 -0.86 -23.82
C LEU A 683 -8.39 0.11 -24.23
N ALA A 684 -8.70 1.11 -23.39
CA ALA A 684 -9.69 2.14 -23.69
C ALA A 684 -9.31 2.94 -24.95
N ARG A 685 -8.06 3.40 -25.05
CA ARG A 685 -7.55 4.10 -26.22
C ARG A 685 -7.69 3.24 -27.49
N HIS A 686 -7.32 1.97 -27.43
CA HIS A 686 -7.47 1.04 -28.55
C HIS A 686 -8.94 0.83 -28.94
N ALA A 687 -9.84 0.71 -27.97
CA ALA A 687 -11.27 0.52 -28.20
C ALA A 687 -11.99 1.78 -28.72
N LEU A 688 -11.50 2.99 -28.38
CA LEU A 688 -11.98 4.23 -29.00
C LEU A 688 -11.54 4.34 -30.46
N LYS A 689 -10.26 4.03 -30.75
CA LYS A 689 -9.73 4.01 -32.12
C LYS A 689 -10.47 3.02 -33.01
N SER A 690 -10.70 1.78 -32.55
CA SER A 690 -11.40 0.76 -33.33
C SER A 690 -12.89 1.07 -33.58
N ARG A 691 -13.48 2.00 -32.83
CA ARG A 691 -14.83 2.53 -33.07
C ARG A 691 -14.88 3.85 -33.84
N GLY A 692 -13.73 4.44 -34.19
CA GLY A 692 -13.68 5.78 -34.81
C GLY A 692 -14.09 6.92 -33.86
N LEU A 693 -13.98 6.70 -32.54
CA LEU A 693 -14.22 7.71 -31.51
C LEU A 693 -12.93 8.46 -31.11
N LEU A 694 -11.79 8.02 -31.63
CA LEU A 694 -10.50 8.70 -31.55
C LEU A 694 -9.78 8.51 -32.88
N ASP A 695 -9.42 9.60 -33.56
CA ASP A 695 -8.70 9.55 -34.83
C ASP A 695 -7.23 9.16 -34.62
N ASP A 696 -6.65 8.44 -35.57
CA ASP A 696 -5.22 8.13 -35.58
C ASP A 696 -4.35 9.32 -36.04
N ARG A 697 -4.94 10.34 -36.67
CA ARG A 697 -4.24 11.52 -37.23
C ARG A 697 -5.11 12.78 -37.21
N PRO A 698 -4.56 13.98 -36.93
CA PRO A 698 -3.16 14.23 -36.58
C PRO A 698 -2.81 13.67 -35.21
N ALA A 699 -1.55 13.27 -35.05
CA ALA A 699 -1.00 12.76 -33.80
C ALA A 699 0.48 13.16 -33.67
N VAL A 700 0.95 13.31 -32.45
CA VAL A 700 2.33 13.66 -32.11
C VAL A 700 2.91 12.68 -31.10
N THR A 701 4.19 12.35 -31.22
CA THR A 701 4.92 11.54 -30.22
C THR A 701 5.78 12.44 -29.35
N ILE A 702 5.60 12.36 -28.03
CA ILE A 702 6.37 13.16 -27.07
C ILE A 702 7.03 12.27 -26.00
N THR A 703 8.12 12.77 -25.41
CA THR A 703 8.74 12.11 -24.25
C THR A 703 8.05 12.56 -22.97
N VAL A 704 7.27 11.67 -22.35
CA VAL A 704 6.61 11.92 -21.06
C VAL A 704 7.59 11.76 -19.90
N ARG A 705 7.36 12.50 -18.80
CA ARG A 705 8.27 12.55 -17.65
C ARG A 705 7.53 12.44 -16.32
N ASP A 706 8.24 11.97 -15.30
CA ASP A 706 7.75 12.02 -13.91
C ASP A 706 7.90 13.42 -13.29
N ARG A 707 7.56 13.53 -11.99
CA ARG A 707 7.66 14.80 -11.24
C ARG A 707 9.09 15.26 -11.02
N GLN A 708 10.05 14.34 -11.09
CA GLN A 708 11.48 14.56 -10.93
C GLN A 708 12.17 14.84 -12.29
N GLY A 709 11.43 14.77 -13.40
CA GLY A 709 11.93 15.00 -14.76
C GLY A 709 12.52 13.76 -15.43
N LYS A 710 12.51 12.59 -14.78
CA LYS A 710 12.96 11.32 -15.36
C LYS A 710 12.05 10.95 -16.52
N SER A 711 12.63 10.45 -17.62
CA SER A 711 11.86 9.96 -18.76
C SER A 711 11.03 8.73 -18.37
N LEU A 712 9.75 8.74 -18.72
CA LEU A 712 8.83 7.60 -18.64
C LEU A 712 8.60 6.96 -20.02
N GLY A 713 9.40 7.32 -21.02
CA GLY A 713 9.30 6.82 -22.39
C GLY A 713 8.58 7.78 -23.34
N GLN A 714 8.36 7.31 -24.57
CA GLN A 714 7.60 8.04 -25.60
C GLN A 714 6.10 7.72 -25.48
N ARG A 715 5.24 8.70 -25.76
CA ARG A 715 3.78 8.54 -25.82
C ARG A 715 3.23 9.29 -27.04
N GLU A 716 2.40 8.60 -27.81
CA GLU A 716 1.62 9.19 -28.90
C GLU A 716 0.39 9.91 -28.32
N ILE A 717 0.07 11.08 -28.86
CA ILE A 717 -1.08 11.90 -28.46
C ILE A 717 -1.80 12.30 -29.74
N ALA A 718 -3.06 11.88 -29.87
CA ALA A 718 -3.92 12.22 -31.01
C ALA A 718 -4.82 13.43 -30.73
N LEU A 719 -5.46 13.95 -31.77
CA LEU A 719 -6.61 14.86 -31.62
C LEU A 719 -7.75 14.10 -30.93
N GLY A 720 -8.43 14.73 -29.95
CA GLY A 720 -9.45 14.08 -29.13
C GLY A 720 -8.92 13.19 -28.00
N GLU A 721 -7.60 13.07 -27.83
CA GLU A 721 -6.99 12.27 -26.76
C GLU A 721 -7.34 12.86 -25.36
N ARG A 722 -7.67 12.01 -24.39
CA ARG A 722 -7.96 12.44 -23.02
C ARG A 722 -6.74 12.30 -22.13
N LEU A 723 -6.30 13.42 -21.54
CA LEU A 723 -5.05 13.54 -20.79
C LEU A 723 -5.28 13.99 -19.35
N VAL A 724 -4.43 13.56 -18.42
CA VAL A 724 -4.41 13.98 -17.01
C VAL A 724 -3.04 14.52 -16.63
N PHE A 725 -3.03 15.66 -15.95
CA PHE A 725 -1.83 16.35 -15.50
C PHE A 725 -1.28 15.74 -14.20
N ARG A 726 0.05 15.60 -14.08
CA ARG A 726 0.72 14.84 -13.00
C ARG A 726 1.65 15.69 -12.13
N ALA A 727 1.83 16.96 -12.48
CA ALA A 727 2.51 17.98 -11.69
C ALA A 727 1.71 19.30 -11.70
N ASN A 728 1.76 20.07 -10.62
CA ASN A 728 1.16 21.41 -10.60
C ASN A 728 2.07 22.39 -11.36
N ARG A 729 1.51 23.25 -12.21
CA ARG A 729 2.19 24.45 -12.72
C ARG A 729 1.25 25.65 -12.58
N ASN A 730 1.26 26.25 -11.39
CA ASN A 730 0.26 27.23 -10.95
C ASN A 730 0.11 28.43 -11.89
N HIS A 731 1.21 28.99 -12.40
CA HIS A 731 1.17 30.15 -13.30
C HIS A 731 0.62 29.84 -14.70
N ALA A 732 0.44 28.55 -15.02
CA ALA A 732 -0.10 28.05 -16.28
C ALA A 732 -1.54 27.52 -16.13
N GLY A 733 -2.14 27.59 -14.94
CA GLY A 733 -3.46 27.01 -14.68
C GLY A 733 -3.49 25.48 -14.61
N ILE A 734 -2.34 24.80 -14.63
CA ILE A 734 -2.24 23.33 -14.57
C ILE A 734 -2.26 22.85 -13.12
N LEU A 735 -3.21 21.98 -12.77
CA LEU A 735 -3.20 21.26 -11.49
C LEU A 735 -3.04 19.76 -11.68
N ASN A 736 -2.32 19.13 -10.75
CA ASN A 736 -2.19 17.68 -10.69
C ASN A 736 -3.56 17.00 -10.43
N ASN A 737 -3.86 15.96 -11.22
CA ASN A 737 -5.10 15.19 -11.28
C ASN A 737 -6.32 15.93 -11.88
N GLU A 738 -6.13 17.08 -12.55
CA GLU A 738 -7.09 17.58 -13.54
C GLU A 738 -6.93 16.83 -14.86
N ALA A 739 -8.04 16.67 -15.57
CA ALA A 739 -8.09 16.07 -16.89
C ALA A 739 -8.66 17.05 -17.93
N GLY A 740 -8.40 16.74 -19.21
CA GLY A 740 -8.94 17.45 -20.35
C GLY A 740 -8.77 16.66 -21.64
N THR A 741 -9.30 17.21 -22.72
CA THR A 741 -9.33 16.60 -24.06
C THR A 741 -8.52 17.45 -25.03
N VAL A 742 -7.68 16.84 -25.86
CA VAL A 742 -6.88 17.54 -26.88
C VAL A 742 -7.79 18.10 -27.97
N THR A 743 -7.86 19.42 -28.09
CA THR A 743 -8.68 20.15 -29.09
C THR A 743 -7.88 20.63 -30.30
N ALA A 744 -6.56 20.76 -30.19
CA ALA A 744 -5.70 21.03 -31.34
C ALA A 744 -4.27 20.47 -31.16
N LEU A 745 -3.65 20.14 -32.29
CA LEU A 745 -2.24 19.77 -32.41
C LEU A 745 -1.61 20.62 -33.52
N SER A 746 -0.50 21.29 -33.23
CA SER A 746 0.23 22.12 -34.19
C SER A 746 1.74 22.03 -34.01
N GLU A 747 2.50 22.25 -35.08
CA GLU A 747 3.96 22.37 -35.01
C GLU A 747 4.32 23.84 -34.79
N GLY A 748 4.81 24.18 -33.59
CA GLY A 748 5.24 25.52 -33.21
C GLY A 748 6.73 25.75 -33.43
N PHE A 749 7.19 27.00 -33.23
CA PHE A 749 8.61 27.35 -33.32
C PHE A 749 9.48 26.62 -32.28
N HIS A 750 8.87 26.18 -31.18
CA HIS A 750 9.52 25.48 -30.08
C HIS A 750 9.26 23.95 -30.07
N GLY A 751 8.80 23.40 -31.20
CA GLY A 751 8.36 22.01 -31.32
C GLY A 751 6.83 21.89 -31.20
N PRO A 752 6.31 20.69 -30.89
CA PRO A 752 4.88 20.44 -30.93
C PRO A 752 4.11 21.14 -29.82
N GLU A 753 3.00 21.76 -30.20
CA GLU A 753 2.07 22.45 -29.33
C GLU A 753 0.77 21.61 -29.23
N ILE A 754 0.33 21.36 -27.99
CA ILE A 754 -0.83 20.54 -27.69
C ILE A 754 -1.83 21.40 -26.93
N THR A 755 -2.96 21.75 -27.55
CA THR A 755 -4.04 22.49 -26.90
C THR A 755 -5.04 21.52 -26.30
N ILE A 756 -5.36 21.71 -25.02
CA ILE A 756 -6.17 20.84 -24.19
C ILE A 756 -7.31 21.67 -23.59
N ARG A 757 -8.56 21.29 -23.89
CA ARG A 757 -9.76 21.78 -23.20
C ARG A 757 -9.96 20.97 -21.92
N LYS A 758 -9.76 21.59 -20.77
CA LYS A 758 -9.95 20.98 -19.44
C LYS A 758 -11.43 20.70 -19.18
N ASP A 759 -11.69 19.78 -18.25
CA ASP A 759 -13.05 19.44 -17.77
C ASP A 759 -13.79 20.65 -17.12
N ASP A 760 -13.08 21.71 -16.74
CA ASP A 760 -13.66 22.97 -16.23
C ASP A 760 -14.03 23.97 -17.35
N GLY A 761 -13.82 23.60 -18.61
CA GLY A 761 -14.09 24.41 -19.79
C GLY A 761 -12.96 25.38 -20.18
N SER A 762 -11.91 25.52 -19.37
CA SER A 762 -10.75 26.35 -19.74
C SER A 762 -9.81 25.62 -20.71
N GLU A 763 -9.16 26.37 -21.61
CA GLU A 763 -8.17 25.82 -22.54
C GLU A 763 -6.74 26.17 -22.13
N ILE A 764 -5.81 25.25 -22.40
CA ILE A 764 -4.38 25.44 -22.20
C ILE A 764 -3.58 24.80 -23.33
N THR A 765 -2.55 25.49 -23.82
CA THR A 765 -1.53 24.93 -24.72
C THR A 765 -0.27 24.57 -23.93
N ILE A 766 0.20 23.32 -24.08
CA ILE A 766 1.49 22.85 -23.57
C ILE A 766 2.49 22.62 -24.71
N ILE A 767 3.79 22.82 -24.43
CA ILE A 767 4.88 22.61 -25.40
C ILE A 767 5.87 21.62 -24.78
N PRO A 768 5.77 20.31 -25.06
CA PRO A 768 6.60 19.30 -24.38
C PRO A 768 8.08 19.37 -24.78
N GLY A 769 8.97 19.23 -23.79
CA GLY A 769 10.37 18.85 -24.02
C GLY A 769 11.41 19.96 -24.21
N GLN A 770 11.05 21.21 -24.52
CA GLN A 770 12.02 22.32 -24.46
C GLN A 770 12.18 22.87 -23.04
N SER A 771 13.38 22.74 -22.48
CA SER A 771 13.84 23.59 -21.39
C SER A 771 13.80 25.05 -21.86
N VAL A 772 13.45 25.97 -20.96
CA VAL A 772 13.61 27.40 -21.22
C VAL A 772 15.08 27.68 -21.58
N PRO A 773 15.39 28.31 -22.72
CA PRO A 773 16.76 28.64 -23.07
C PRO A 773 17.41 29.54 -22.01
N GLU A 774 18.70 29.35 -21.74
CA GLU A 774 19.43 30.16 -20.76
C GLU A 774 19.24 31.66 -21.02
N GLY A 775 18.96 32.42 -19.95
CA GLY A 775 18.67 33.84 -20.02
C GLY A 775 17.21 34.21 -20.34
N ARG A 776 16.31 33.25 -20.55
CA ARG A 776 14.85 33.49 -20.59
C ARG A 776 14.15 32.90 -19.36
N THR A 777 12.90 33.30 -19.14
CA THR A 777 11.99 32.74 -18.12
C THR A 777 10.82 32.01 -18.78
N GLU A 778 10.18 31.06 -18.08
CA GLU A 778 8.99 30.33 -18.59
C GLU A 778 7.89 31.30 -19.08
N ARG A 779 7.70 32.42 -18.35
CA ARG A 779 6.79 33.53 -18.70
C ARG A 779 7.06 34.20 -20.05
N GLN A 780 8.26 34.07 -20.62
CA GLN A 780 8.65 34.71 -21.89
C GLN A 780 8.51 33.81 -23.12
N ILE A 781 8.10 32.54 -22.95
CA ILE A 781 7.91 31.60 -24.07
C ILE A 781 6.43 31.25 -24.19
N SER A 782 5.88 30.56 -23.18
CA SER A 782 4.46 30.23 -23.02
C SER A 782 4.26 29.59 -21.66
N PRO A 783 3.11 29.79 -20.97
CA PRO A 783 2.88 29.22 -19.64
C PRO A 783 3.02 27.68 -19.60
N GLY A 784 2.64 26.98 -20.67
CA GLY A 784 2.78 25.52 -20.78
C GLY A 784 4.15 24.99 -21.23
N ALA A 785 5.17 25.85 -21.43
CA ALA A 785 6.44 25.45 -22.05
C ALA A 785 7.25 24.45 -21.18
N GLY A 786 7.75 23.38 -21.79
CA GLY A 786 8.49 22.31 -21.12
C GLY A 786 7.66 21.36 -20.26
N TYR A 787 6.32 21.46 -20.26
CA TYR A 787 5.46 20.55 -19.48
C TYR A 787 5.40 19.17 -20.16
N ALA A 788 5.74 18.10 -19.44
CA ALA A 788 5.75 16.73 -19.96
C ALA A 788 5.15 15.69 -18.99
N GLN A 789 4.59 16.16 -17.86
CA GLN A 789 4.06 15.33 -16.79
C GLN A 789 2.59 14.99 -17.04
N ILE A 790 2.31 14.23 -18.10
CA ILE A 790 0.96 13.81 -18.49
C ILE A 790 0.81 12.28 -18.63
N GLU A 791 -0.38 11.78 -18.30
CA GLU A 791 -0.85 10.40 -18.52
C GLU A 791 -2.14 10.42 -19.34
N TYR A 792 -2.54 9.29 -19.94
CA TYR A 792 -3.90 9.12 -20.47
C TYR A 792 -4.93 9.12 -19.32
N ALA A 793 -6.16 9.57 -19.59
CA ALA A 793 -7.18 9.86 -18.58
C ALA A 793 -8.55 9.21 -18.86
N TYR A 794 -8.55 8.11 -19.59
CA TYR A 794 -9.74 7.25 -19.78
C TYR A 794 -10.05 6.45 -18.50
N ALA A 795 -9.02 5.91 -17.85
CA ALA A 795 -9.10 5.22 -16.57
C ALA A 795 -8.33 5.94 -15.47
N GLY A 796 -8.89 5.98 -14.26
CA GLY A 796 -8.27 6.66 -13.10
C GLY A 796 -8.48 5.92 -11.79
N THR A 797 -7.62 6.18 -10.79
CA THR A 797 -7.69 5.46 -9.51
C THR A 797 -8.74 6.03 -8.56
N THR A 798 -9.33 5.19 -7.71
CA THR A 798 -10.26 5.56 -6.62
C THR A 798 -9.83 6.83 -5.88
N HIS A 799 -8.56 6.90 -5.45
CA HIS A 799 -7.98 8.06 -4.76
C HIS A 799 -7.86 9.32 -5.64
N ARG A 800 -7.61 9.19 -6.96
CA ARG A 800 -7.52 10.34 -7.88
C ARG A 800 -8.90 10.94 -8.19
N ASN A 801 -9.95 10.11 -8.12
CA ASN A 801 -11.31 10.48 -8.49
C ASN A 801 -12.22 10.78 -7.29
N GLN A 802 -11.72 10.77 -6.05
CA GLN A 802 -12.46 11.30 -4.89
C GLN A 802 -12.90 12.77 -5.16
N GLY A 803 -14.14 13.08 -4.80
CA GLY A 803 -14.82 14.34 -5.12
C GLY A 803 -15.48 14.38 -6.50
N THR A 804 -14.95 13.65 -7.49
CA THR A 804 -15.51 13.59 -8.86
C THR A 804 -16.91 12.96 -8.86
N THR A 805 -17.72 13.27 -9.86
CA THR A 805 -19.09 12.75 -10.07
C THR A 805 -19.31 12.65 -11.57
N ALA A 806 -19.99 11.60 -12.02
CA ALA A 806 -20.30 11.35 -13.43
C ALA A 806 -21.65 10.64 -13.55
N ASP A 807 -22.29 10.67 -14.71
CA ASP A 807 -23.57 9.99 -14.93
C ASP A 807 -23.41 8.46 -14.86
N HIS A 808 -22.35 7.93 -15.47
CA HIS A 808 -22.04 6.51 -15.47
C HIS A 808 -20.65 6.20 -14.91
N VAL A 809 -20.57 5.10 -14.17
CA VAL A 809 -19.31 4.63 -13.54
C VAL A 809 -19.15 3.14 -13.82
N VAL A 810 -17.97 2.73 -14.30
CA VAL A 810 -17.56 1.34 -14.41
C VAL A 810 -16.39 1.12 -13.46
N VAL A 811 -16.58 0.24 -12.48
CA VAL A 811 -15.57 -0.11 -11.47
C VAL A 811 -14.95 -1.44 -11.84
N PHE A 812 -13.64 -1.46 -12.03
CA PHE A 812 -12.86 -2.65 -12.27
C PHE A 812 -12.29 -3.18 -10.94
N ALA A 813 -12.71 -4.38 -10.55
CA ALA A 813 -12.44 -4.97 -9.24
C ALA A 813 -11.67 -6.30 -9.35
N ASP A 814 -10.34 -6.23 -9.17
CA ASP A 814 -9.40 -7.35 -9.42
C ASP A 814 -8.78 -7.97 -8.15
N GLY A 815 -9.45 -7.80 -7.01
CA GLY A 815 -8.95 -8.22 -5.70
C GLY A 815 -7.98 -7.22 -5.04
N SER A 816 -7.51 -6.19 -5.74
CA SER A 816 -6.81 -5.04 -5.11
C SER A 816 -7.76 -3.98 -4.52
N MET A 817 -9.08 -4.19 -4.64
CA MET A 817 -10.09 -3.44 -3.90
C MET A 817 -10.13 -3.92 -2.43
N GLU A 818 -9.34 -3.26 -1.59
CA GLU A 818 -8.95 -3.75 -0.26
C GLU A 818 -9.84 -3.30 0.92
N SER A 819 -10.80 -2.38 0.71
CA SER A 819 -11.59 -1.81 1.81
C SER A 819 -12.98 -1.31 1.44
N ARG A 820 -13.82 -1.20 2.46
CA ARG A 820 -15.13 -0.53 2.44
C ARG A 820 -15.03 0.93 2.00
N GLU A 821 -14.03 1.66 2.47
CA GLU A 821 -13.85 3.07 2.16
C GLU A 821 -13.55 3.29 0.66
N LYS A 822 -12.75 2.40 0.05
CA LYS A 822 -12.52 2.38 -1.41
C LYS A 822 -13.82 2.06 -2.16
N ALA A 823 -14.49 0.96 -1.78
CA ALA A 823 -15.75 0.54 -2.41
C ALA A 823 -16.85 1.61 -2.33
N TYR A 824 -17.04 2.25 -1.18
CA TYR A 824 -18.01 3.33 -1.01
C TYR A 824 -17.63 4.59 -1.80
N VAL A 825 -16.34 4.92 -1.91
CA VAL A 825 -15.90 6.01 -2.78
C VAL A 825 -16.22 5.71 -4.24
N ASP A 826 -15.92 4.53 -4.77
CA ASP A 826 -16.18 4.21 -6.17
C ASP A 826 -17.68 4.05 -6.49
N LEU A 827 -18.41 3.30 -5.68
CA LEU A 827 -19.84 3.02 -5.87
C LEU A 827 -20.77 4.23 -5.60
N SER A 828 -20.25 5.40 -5.20
CA SER A 828 -21.03 6.64 -4.97
C SER A 828 -20.77 7.76 -5.98
N ARG A 829 -19.93 7.53 -7.00
CA ARG A 829 -19.60 8.56 -8.01
C ARG A 829 -20.69 8.77 -9.07
N MET A 830 -21.64 7.84 -9.22
CA MET A 830 -22.65 7.89 -10.28
C MET A 830 -23.82 8.84 -9.99
N ARG A 831 -24.40 9.43 -11.05
CA ARG A 831 -25.76 10.00 -11.00
C ARG A 831 -26.79 9.01 -11.52
N HIS A 832 -26.50 8.20 -12.55
CA HIS A 832 -27.45 7.27 -13.15
C HIS A 832 -27.16 5.79 -12.84
N THR A 833 -25.95 5.29 -13.15
CA THR A 833 -25.62 3.86 -12.92
C THR A 833 -24.17 3.65 -12.55
N THR A 834 -23.91 2.71 -11.63
CA THR A 834 -22.59 2.10 -11.46
C THR A 834 -22.63 0.64 -11.88
N ALA A 835 -21.68 0.21 -12.70
CA ALA A 835 -21.42 -1.20 -12.96
C ALA A 835 -20.10 -1.64 -12.31
N VAL A 836 -19.99 -2.91 -11.93
CA VAL A 836 -18.77 -3.51 -11.40
C VAL A 836 -18.41 -4.73 -12.23
N VAL A 837 -17.19 -4.73 -12.77
CA VAL A 837 -16.63 -5.87 -13.48
C VAL A 837 -15.54 -6.47 -12.60
N PHE A 838 -15.77 -7.71 -12.17
CA PHE A 838 -14.83 -8.46 -11.37
C PHE A 838 -13.93 -9.31 -12.25
N ALA A 839 -12.61 -9.24 -12.00
CA ALA A 839 -11.75 -10.36 -12.33
C ALA A 839 -11.90 -11.39 -11.20
N ARG A 840 -12.26 -12.64 -11.53
CA ARG A 840 -12.06 -13.77 -10.61
C ARG A 840 -10.60 -13.71 -10.15
N PRO A 841 -10.30 -13.75 -8.84
CA PRO A 841 -8.93 -13.97 -8.41
C PRO A 841 -8.46 -15.34 -8.94
N ASP A 842 -7.16 -15.60 -9.04
CA ASP A 842 -6.61 -16.85 -9.58
C ASP A 842 -6.81 -18.03 -8.58
N ILE A 843 -8.05 -18.27 -8.18
CA ILE A 843 -8.54 -19.24 -7.21
C ILE A 843 -8.33 -20.67 -7.72
N GLU A 844 -8.19 -20.86 -9.04
CA GLU A 844 -7.83 -22.15 -9.63
C GLU A 844 -6.53 -22.70 -9.05
N ASN A 845 -5.52 -21.86 -8.76
CA ASN A 845 -4.32 -22.31 -8.04
C ASN A 845 -4.63 -22.63 -6.57
N ASP A 846 -5.40 -21.80 -5.87
CA ASP A 846 -5.76 -22.02 -4.45
C ASP A 846 -6.62 -23.28 -4.24
N LEU A 847 -7.49 -23.64 -5.20
CA LEU A 847 -8.38 -24.82 -5.18
C LEU A 847 -7.74 -26.08 -5.76
N ALA A 848 -6.93 -25.98 -6.82
CA ALA A 848 -6.14 -27.10 -7.32
C ALA A 848 -5.10 -27.54 -6.27
N GLU A 849 -4.49 -26.60 -5.54
CA GLU A 849 -3.66 -26.91 -4.37
C GLU A 849 -4.44 -27.54 -3.18
N LEU A 850 -5.78 -27.52 -3.22
CA LEU A 850 -6.67 -28.18 -2.26
C LEU A 850 -7.32 -29.47 -2.80
N GLY A 851 -7.05 -29.85 -4.06
CA GLY A 851 -7.64 -31.03 -4.69
C GLY A 851 -9.16 -30.92 -4.90
N MET A 852 -9.69 -29.70 -5.04
CA MET A 852 -11.12 -29.43 -5.24
C MET A 852 -11.37 -29.00 -6.69
N GLU A 853 -12.35 -29.61 -7.37
CA GLU A 853 -12.76 -29.16 -8.70
C GLU A 853 -13.43 -27.77 -8.62
N PRO A 854 -13.17 -26.87 -9.58
CA PRO A 854 -13.59 -25.46 -9.51
C PRO A 854 -15.04 -25.23 -9.96
N GLU A 855 -16.03 -25.86 -9.32
CA GLU A 855 -17.46 -25.55 -9.53
C GLU A 855 -17.94 -24.28 -8.77
N VAL A 856 -17.05 -23.31 -8.54
CA VAL A 856 -17.43 -22.06 -7.87
C VAL A 856 -18.00 -21.07 -8.91
N GLN A 857 -19.31 -20.87 -8.87
CA GLN A 857 -20.04 -19.96 -9.78
C GLN A 857 -20.59 -18.73 -9.03
N GLY A 858 -20.86 -17.64 -9.78
CA GLY A 858 -21.50 -16.44 -9.26
C GLY A 858 -20.74 -15.76 -8.11
N PHE A 859 -21.48 -15.23 -7.13
CA PHE A 859 -20.93 -14.43 -6.02
C PHE A 859 -19.92 -15.17 -5.13
N ASP A 860 -19.98 -16.50 -5.02
CA ASP A 860 -18.98 -17.25 -4.24
C ASP A 860 -17.57 -17.17 -4.87
N ALA A 861 -17.46 -16.98 -6.19
CA ALA A 861 -16.18 -16.85 -6.89
C ALA A 861 -15.44 -15.54 -6.53
N ILE A 862 -16.16 -14.53 -6.02
CA ILE A 862 -15.62 -13.22 -5.64
C ILE A 862 -15.74 -12.93 -4.14
N LYS A 863 -16.11 -13.92 -3.33
CA LYS A 863 -16.36 -13.80 -1.87
C LYS A 863 -15.21 -13.15 -1.08
N LYS A 864 -13.94 -13.40 -1.48
CA LYS A 864 -12.74 -12.76 -0.90
C LYS A 864 -12.73 -11.24 -1.13
N ILE A 865 -13.18 -10.79 -2.31
CA ILE A 865 -13.31 -9.37 -2.71
C ILE A 865 -14.47 -8.73 -1.97
N ILE A 866 -15.66 -9.36 -1.94
CA ILE A 866 -16.81 -8.87 -1.16
C ILE A 866 -16.43 -8.68 0.31
N GLY A 867 -15.75 -9.67 0.90
CA GLY A 867 -15.24 -9.57 2.27
C GLY A 867 -14.25 -8.44 2.48
N ALA A 868 -13.46 -8.04 1.47
CA ALA A 868 -12.60 -6.86 1.54
C ALA A 868 -13.40 -5.55 1.43
N MET A 869 -14.37 -5.48 0.52
CA MET A 869 -15.32 -4.37 0.39
C MET A 869 -16.22 -4.18 1.63
N SER A 870 -16.37 -5.20 2.49
CA SER A 870 -17.04 -5.08 3.79
C SER A 870 -16.13 -4.61 4.92
N ARG A 871 -14.81 -4.77 4.81
CA ARG A 871 -13.86 -4.45 5.89
C ARG A 871 -13.48 -2.97 5.89
N SER A 872 -13.73 -2.32 7.03
CA SER A 872 -13.26 -0.97 7.34
C SER A 872 -11.74 -0.95 7.50
N GLN A 873 -11.05 -0.05 6.78
CA GLN A 873 -9.67 0.36 7.05
C GLN A 873 -9.61 1.70 7.80
N GLN A 874 -10.68 2.09 8.50
CA GLN A 874 -10.71 3.33 9.28
C GLN A 874 -9.59 3.36 10.33
N LYS A 875 -8.74 4.38 10.27
CA LYS A 875 -7.57 4.52 11.14
C LYS A 875 -7.97 4.85 12.58
N ASN A 876 -7.10 4.51 13.53
CA ASN A 876 -7.29 4.81 14.94
C ASN A 876 -6.32 5.88 15.43
N THR A 877 -6.80 6.65 16.41
CA THR A 877 -6.00 7.54 17.25
C THR A 877 -5.53 6.79 18.48
N SER A 878 -4.49 7.29 19.16
CA SER A 878 -4.10 6.84 20.50
C SER A 878 -5.25 6.99 21.51
N LEU A 879 -6.13 7.98 21.32
CA LEU A 879 -7.30 8.27 22.17
C LEU A 879 -8.43 7.23 22.06
N ASP A 880 -8.38 6.34 21.08
CA ASP A 880 -9.31 5.21 20.98
C ASP A 880 -8.90 4.04 21.91
N TYR A 881 -7.84 4.22 22.72
CA TYR A 881 -7.30 3.26 23.67
C TYR A 881 -7.05 3.89 25.05
N THR A 882 -7.17 3.11 26.12
CA THR A 882 -6.80 3.55 27.48
C THR A 882 -5.29 3.47 27.67
N VAL A 883 -4.67 4.46 28.32
CA VAL A 883 -3.25 4.37 28.70
C VAL A 883 -3.11 3.41 29.88
N THR A 884 -2.30 2.38 29.75
CA THR A 884 -1.91 1.54 30.89
C THR A 884 -0.77 2.22 31.65
N GLY A 885 -0.84 2.26 32.98
CA GLY A 885 0.37 2.45 33.78
C GLY A 885 1.40 1.39 33.40
N LYS A 886 2.68 1.75 33.31
CA LYS A 886 3.73 0.77 33.02
C LYS A 886 3.70 -0.30 34.12
N PRO A 887 3.72 -1.60 33.81
CA PRO A 887 4.07 -2.59 34.82
C PRO A 887 5.48 -2.24 35.32
N GLU A 888 5.67 -2.28 36.64
CA GLU A 888 6.98 -2.04 37.23
C GLU A 888 7.98 -3.07 36.68
N PRO A 889 9.25 -2.68 36.48
CA PRO A 889 10.27 -3.64 36.06
C PRO A 889 10.44 -4.68 37.17
N GLU A 890 10.19 -5.96 36.86
CA GLU A 890 10.50 -7.06 37.77
C GLU A 890 11.99 -7.05 38.11
N THR A 891 12.33 -6.52 39.29
CA THR A 891 13.66 -6.63 39.87
C THR A 891 13.84 -8.07 40.31
N GLY A 892 14.61 -8.83 39.54
CA GLY A 892 14.75 -10.26 39.75
C GLY A 892 15.35 -10.61 41.11
N THR A 893 14.62 -11.43 41.85
CA THR A 893 15.17 -12.34 42.86
C THR A 893 14.71 -13.76 42.52
N THR A 894 15.67 -14.65 42.33
CA THR A 894 15.47 -16.09 42.20
C THR A 894 14.86 -16.67 43.48
N GLU A 895 13.71 -17.35 43.40
CA GLU A 895 13.50 -18.71 43.95
C GLU A 895 12.05 -19.23 43.83
N SER A 896 11.93 -20.54 43.61
CA SER A 896 10.79 -21.42 43.93
C SER A 896 9.40 -21.23 43.26
N THR A 897 9.08 -22.22 42.43
CA THR A 897 7.77 -22.86 42.14
C THR A 897 6.49 -22.31 42.81
N PRO A 898 5.44 -21.97 42.03
CA PRO A 898 4.07 -21.93 42.53
C PRO A 898 3.43 -23.32 42.49
N ALA A 899 3.03 -23.82 43.66
CA ALA A 899 2.25 -25.05 43.78
C ALA A 899 0.79 -24.87 43.31
N SER A 900 0.18 -25.96 42.86
CA SER A 900 -1.25 -26.09 42.54
C SER A 900 -2.16 -25.69 43.70
N LEU A 901 -3.16 -24.82 43.46
CA LEU A 901 -4.29 -24.54 44.35
C LEU A 901 -5.60 -24.39 43.54
N PRO A 902 -6.80 -24.58 44.15
CA PRO A 902 -7.68 -25.64 43.67
C PRO A 902 -9.02 -25.17 43.05
N HIS A 903 -9.73 -26.14 42.46
CA HIS A 903 -11.14 -26.03 42.07
C HIS A 903 -12.01 -25.35 43.15
N ARG A 904 -12.72 -24.29 42.77
CA ARG A 904 -13.96 -23.90 43.45
C ARG A 904 -15.12 -24.68 42.86
N GLY A 905 -15.82 -25.42 43.71
CA GLY A 905 -16.94 -26.27 43.33
C GLY A 905 -18.22 -25.48 43.04
N ARG A 906 -19.17 -26.17 42.40
CA ARG A 906 -20.56 -25.74 42.25
C ARG A 906 -21.20 -25.48 43.62
N VAL A 907 -22.04 -24.46 43.71
CA VAL A 907 -23.18 -24.43 44.63
C VAL A 907 -24.43 -24.23 43.78
N ALA A 908 -25.48 -24.99 44.06
CA ALA A 908 -26.73 -24.95 43.34
C ALA A 908 -27.81 -24.22 44.15
N SER A 909 -28.50 -23.28 43.51
CA SER A 909 -29.89 -22.86 43.75
C SER A 909 -30.30 -21.91 42.63
#